data_AF-A0A0D9NSD3-F1
#
_entry.id   AF-A0A0D9NSD3-F1
#
_cell.length_a   1.000
_cell.length_b   1.000
_cell.length_c   1.000
_cell.angle_alpha   90.00
_cell.angle_beta   90.00
_cell.angle_gamma   90.00
#
_symmetry.space_group_name_H-M   'P 1'
#
loop_
_entity.id
_entity.type
_entity.pdbx_description
1 polymer ?
#
loop_
_entity_poly.entity_id
_entity_poly.type
_entity_poly.pdbx_seq_one_letter_code
_entity_poly.pdbx_strand_id
1 'polypeptide(L)'
;MQMNLVEATISDLQTALSTSITATELVARYLQRIAVYDTRGPALNSVVHINPGVFEEAAASDDRRANGATVGPLDGIPYLVKDGFKYKGMTVSAGSPAFKDLISNEDAFLAEQLKAAGAICIGKTNMPPMAAGGMQRGLYGRAESPYNPEYLTAAFWSGSSNGSATAAAASFAAFSVGTETVSSGRSPASNNALVAYTPSRGIISCRGVWPLYPTCDVVVPHTRTVSDMLTILDVLTRPDPVAKGDFWREQPFVKLPSITAIPHSTCADPNALRGKRFAVPKMYIGLHDPQAKPTHVSSSVKALFARTRSDIEALGGTIIETDFPAVTNYEDDSISKQPNNVRGAPEDWNQLERGKIIAYTWDDFLMANNDPNLHTLSAVDGHQIFPKPPGYLPDKFIETKNALSYPGLVDLVKTGRTSVFDIPGMGQALRALEDQRKRDLEDWLDQHEIDAVVFPANGGIARADLEENEESSRFAHLNGVKYSNGNRALRHLGIPTVSVTMGVMEDTGVPVNLSFAGRAYADGDLLRYAYAFEQATRRRVAPNMTPALSSDVIQTELLSAAPQAAGKGRRVGVNVEGERMEISPGTYELQIRVDVDAETDEVDLQVFVDGKQIDSELLQRRGTGNGKWVASMTQTPVIEGRPQGKDAVRTLTQLGAALAFTLIVVFFLDRNYRVLPNAIHGYMPTHHAGLVVTDVTIVQCSSLNLFSSCDLDPTTWHRIDKELYLGRAWTSTAYLYISRKHEEDLTSDDKVVMDISVGRLNPAQAQDAKSQKGKQEDWESRPGGLWIKRSGSKKSSDSDDVITDVDVLFGDDAVEARDGWAITGTQLLLDTGGPLLSIHLTVRRGAPKERKKPEPRIGHNGKFKIMQIGDLHLSNGVGECREPVPDGYAGGKCEADPRTLDFVNKMLDEEKPDFVVLSGDQVNGDTAPDAPTAMFKIVSLLIKRKIPYAGIFGNHDDEKTMSRARQMALMESLPFSLSRAGPADIDGIGNYYVEILARSGQHSAVTMYLMDTHAYSPDERKYPGYDWLKQNQIEWFRKTAASLKKAHSEYSHTHMDIAFIHIPLTEYASPELPRVGEWKEGVTAPVYNSGFRDALVEQGVLMVSAGHDHCNDYCLLSLQNVTRHDAKPHPDQQPPPQIQKPALWMCYAGGVGFGGYAGYGGYVRRLRVFEIDTNVASITTWKRVEHGNPPAPPPPPPVQDVHE
;
A
#
# COMPACT_ATOMS: atom_id res chain seq x y z
N MET A 1 31.20 8.22 46.86
CA MET A 1 31.39 7.94 45.42
C MET A 1 30.30 8.66 44.65
N GLN A 2 30.40 8.77 43.33
CA GLN A 2 29.37 9.40 42.51
C GLN A 2 28.73 8.32 41.64
N MET A 3 27.41 8.13 41.76
CA MET A 3 26.61 7.23 40.93
C MET A 3 25.86 8.06 39.88
N ASN A 4 25.72 7.52 38.67
CA ASN A 4 24.91 8.14 37.63
C ASN A 4 23.71 7.23 37.33
N LEU A 5 22.50 7.79 37.20
CA LEU A 5 21.31 7.03 36.81
C LEU A 5 21.45 6.37 35.43
N VAL A 6 22.17 7.03 34.52
CA VAL A 6 22.46 6.47 33.19
C VAL A 6 23.36 5.25 33.34
N GLU A 7 22.88 4.11 32.84
CA GLU A 7 23.53 2.79 32.97
C GLU A 7 23.64 2.25 34.42
N ALA A 8 22.96 2.85 35.41
CA ALA A 8 22.86 2.24 36.74
C ALA A 8 22.15 0.87 36.67
N THR A 9 22.72 -0.12 37.35
CA THR A 9 22.09 -1.43 37.56
C THR A 9 21.06 -1.36 38.69
N ILE A 10 20.18 -2.35 38.79
CA ILE A 10 19.22 -2.47 39.91
C ILE A 10 19.96 -2.52 41.26
N SER A 11 21.13 -3.17 41.31
CA SER A 11 21.97 -3.22 42.51
C SER A 11 22.52 -1.85 42.91
N ASP A 12 22.94 -1.03 41.94
CA ASP A 12 23.41 0.33 42.19
C ASP A 12 22.27 1.20 42.76
N LEU A 13 21.08 1.10 42.15
CA LEU A 13 19.88 1.80 42.59
C LEU A 13 19.45 1.39 44.00
N GLN A 14 19.46 0.08 44.33
CA GLN A 14 19.19 -0.37 45.70
C GLN A 14 20.21 0.18 46.70
N THR A 15 21.49 0.22 46.33
CA THR A 15 22.54 0.81 47.17
C THR A 15 22.27 2.29 47.43
N ALA A 16 21.93 3.06 46.39
CA ALA A 16 21.56 4.46 46.52
C ALA A 16 20.31 4.65 47.40
N LEU A 17 19.27 3.84 47.21
CA LEU A 17 18.05 3.87 48.03
C LEU A 17 18.31 3.58 49.51
N SER A 18 19.33 2.77 49.82
CA SER A 18 19.70 2.44 51.20
C SER A 18 20.57 3.49 51.89
N THR A 19 21.15 4.44 51.15
CA THR A 19 22.21 5.33 51.68
C THR A 19 22.08 6.80 51.36
N SER A 20 21.43 7.16 50.24
CA SER A 20 21.67 8.47 49.60
C SER A 20 20.43 9.14 49.05
N ILE A 21 19.41 8.39 48.61
CA ILE A 21 18.23 8.93 47.92
C ILE A 21 16.97 8.15 48.32
N THR A 22 15.79 8.76 48.18
CA THR A 22 14.49 8.10 48.32
C THR A 22 13.98 7.57 46.98
N ALA A 23 13.03 6.63 47.00
CA ALA A 23 12.34 6.16 45.80
C ALA A 23 11.52 7.28 45.15
N THR A 24 10.92 8.16 45.95
CA THR A 24 10.22 9.36 45.46
C THR A 24 11.14 10.27 44.65
N GLU A 25 12.35 10.55 45.16
CA GLU A 25 13.32 11.37 44.45
C GLU A 25 13.90 10.65 43.22
N LEU A 26 14.13 9.33 43.30
CA LEU A 26 14.55 8.52 42.16
C LEU A 26 13.53 8.57 41.01
N VAL A 27 12.24 8.43 41.32
CA VAL A 27 11.15 8.57 40.34
C VAL A 27 11.12 9.97 39.74
N ALA A 28 11.26 11.02 40.55
CA ALA A 28 11.27 12.39 40.06
C ALA A 28 12.41 12.64 39.05
N ARG A 29 13.61 12.10 39.31
CA ARG A 29 14.75 12.18 38.38
C ARG A 29 14.50 11.43 37.08
N TYR A 30 13.89 10.24 37.10
CA TYR A 30 13.48 9.54 35.87
C TYR A 30 12.42 10.30 35.07
N LEU A 31 11.41 10.86 35.75
CA LEU A 31 10.39 11.70 35.11
C LEU A 31 11.01 12.94 34.46
N GLN A 32 12.04 13.52 35.08
CA GLN A 32 12.79 14.61 34.48
C GLN A 32 13.51 14.18 33.20
N ARG A 33 14.16 13.00 33.18
CA ARG A 33 14.76 12.44 31.96
C ARG A 33 13.71 12.25 30.85
N ILE A 34 12.54 11.69 31.20
CA ILE A 34 11.42 11.52 30.25
C ILE A 34 10.99 12.88 29.69
N ALA A 35 10.80 13.89 30.55
CA ALA A 35 10.39 15.23 30.11
C ALA A 35 11.42 15.87 29.15
N VAL A 36 12.73 15.74 29.46
CA VAL A 36 13.80 16.32 28.63
C VAL A 36 13.96 15.60 27.29
N TYR A 37 13.95 14.26 27.31
CA TYR A 37 14.37 13.47 26.15
C TYR A 37 13.23 12.82 25.36
N ASP A 38 12.16 12.41 26.05
CA ASP A 38 11.04 11.71 25.43
C ASP A 38 9.99 12.67 24.86
N THR A 39 9.66 13.72 25.63
CA THR A 39 8.60 14.69 25.30
C THR A 39 9.13 15.96 24.61
N ARG A 40 10.40 16.30 24.86
CA ARG A 40 11.11 17.46 24.27
C ARG A 40 12.38 16.96 23.60
N GLY A 41 13.45 17.76 23.55
CA GLY A 41 14.77 17.33 23.08
C GLY A 41 14.70 16.50 21.78
N PRO A 42 15.24 15.26 21.74
CA PRO A 42 15.14 14.37 20.60
C PRO A 42 13.74 13.79 20.30
N ALA A 43 12.77 13.99 21.19
CA ALA A 43 11.36 13.60 21.07
C ALA A 43 11.18 12.11 20.79
N LEU A 44 11.77 11.27 21.65
CA LEU A 44 11.80 9.83 21.47
C LEU A 44 10.41 9.17 21.52
N ASN A 45 9.40 9.81 22.11
CA ASN A 45 8.00 9.38 22.11
C ASN A 45 7.80 7.90 22.50
N SER A 46 8.55 7.47 23.51
CA SER A 46 8.60 6.10 24.00
C SER A 46 7.66 5.87 25.19
N VAL A 47 7.33 6.90 25.98
CA VAL A 47 6.42 6.86 27.13
C VAL A 47 5.15 7.63 26.80
N VAL A 48 4.00 6.95 26.82
CA VAL A 48 2.72 7.49 26.31
C VAL A 48 1.71 7.82 27.41
N HIS A 49 1.85 7.20 28.59
CA HIS A 49 1.07 7.53 29.77
C HIS A 49 1.96 7.50 31.00
N ILE A 50 1.88 8.52 31.84
CA ILE A 50 2.47 8.49 33.18
C ILE A 50 1.43 7.95 34.16
N ASN A 51 1.84 7.08 35.07
CA ASN A 51 0.98 6.58 36.14
C ASN A 51 0.61 7.73 37.09
N PRO A 52 -0.67 8.11 37.23
CA PRO A 52 -1.07 9.21 38.11
C PRO A 52 -0.77 8.92 39.59
N GLY A 53 -0.66 7.65 39.99
CA GLY A 53 -0.30 7.22 41.34
C GLY A 53 1.20 7.00 41.58
N VAL A 54 2.08 7.36 40.63
CA VAL A 54 3.51 7.00 40.69
C VAL A 54 4.21 7.46 41.98
N PHE A 55 3.90 8.67 42.48
CA PHE A 55 4.50 9.18 43.72
C PHE A 55 3.87 8.58 44.98
N GLU A 56 2.63 8.08 44.91
CA GLU A 56 2.03 7.33 46.02
C GLU A 56 2.71 5.98 46.18
N GLU A 57 2.95 5.28 45.07
CA GLU A 57 3.70 4.02 45.04
C GLU A 57 5.15 4.22 45.53
N ALA A 58 5.82 5.28 45.08
CA ALA A 58 7.19 5.60 45.46
C ALA A 58 7.33 5.89 46.96
N ALA A 59 6.46 6.74 47.49
CA ALA A 59 6.49 7.06 48.90
C ALA A 59 6.09 5.87 49.79
N ALA A 60 5.22 4.97 49.33
CA ALA A 60 4.94 3.73 50.06
C ALA A 60 6.19 2.84 50.17
N SER A 61 7.08 2.84 49.17
CA SER A 61 8.41 2.21 49.27
C SER A 61 9.29 2.93 50.29
N ASP A 62 9.30 4.26 50.28
CA ASP A 62 10.08 5.04 51.26
C ASP A 62 9.62 4.78 52.70
N ASP A 63 8.31 4.73 52.93
CA ASP A 63 7.72 4.39 54.24
C ASP A 63 8.13 2.97 54.68
N ARG A 64 8.09 1.98 53.78
CA ARG A 64 8.57 0.63 54.08
C ARG A 64 10.05 0.64 54.45
N ARG A 65 10.86 1.38 53.70
CA ARG A 65 12.31 1.45 53.90
C ARG A 65 12.67 2.12 55.23
N ALA A 66 12.02 3.24 55.57
CA ALA A 66 12.19 3.92 56.85
C ALA A 66 11.80 3.04 58.05
N ASN A 67 10.81 2.16 57.88
CA ASN A 67 10.39 1.20 58.89
C ASN A 67 11.18 -0.12 58.90
N GLY A 68 12.25 -0.24 58.09
CA GLY A 68 13.04 -1.48 57.99
C GLY A 68 12.26 -2.67 57.41
N ALA A 69 11.20 -2.39 56.64
CA ALA A 69 10.23 -3.35 56.11
C ALA A 69 10.31 -3.48 54.58
N THR A 70 11.50 -3.33 54.00
CA THR A 70 11.71 -3.49 52.55
C THR A 70 11.34 -4.90 52.08
N VAL A 71 10.59 -5.01 50.98
CA VAL A 71 9.98 -6.30 50.55
C VAL A 71 10.83 -7.13 49.59
N GLY A 72 11.94 -6.59 49.09
CA GLY A 72 12.85 -7.34 48.22
C GLY A 72 13.77 -6.47 47.36
N PRO A 73 14.50 -7.08 46.40
CA PRO A 73 15.48 -6.39 45.57
C PRO A 73 14.86 -5.40 44.57
N LEU A 74 13.54 -5.45 44.35
CA LEU A 74 12.82 -4.51 43.49
C LEU A 74 12.07 -3.43 44.27
N ASP A 75 12.15 -3.40 45.61
CA ASP A 75 11.43 -2.41 46.40
C ASP A 75 11.97 -1.00 46.12
N GLY A 76 11.13 -0.11 45.61
CA GLY A 76 11.51 1.24 45.19
C GLY A 76 12.13 1.35 43.80
N ILE A 77 12.18 0.25 43.02
CA ILE A 77 12.79 0.25 41.69
C ILE A 77 11.77 0.65 40.62
N PRO A 78 12.01 1.73 39.85
CA PRO A 78 11.06 2.17 38.83
C PRO A 78 11.14 1.34 37.54
N TYR A 79 9.98 1.02 36.96
CA TYR A 79 9.85 0.30 35.69
C TYR A 79 8.78 0.91 34.78
N LEU A 80 8.79 0.48 33.51
CA LEU A 80 7.80 0.84 32.50
C LEU A 80 7.18 -0.41 31.88
N VAL A 81 5.92 -0.33 31.45
CA VAL A 81 5.21 -1.47 30.83
C VAL A 81 4.59 -1.08 29.48
N LYS A 82 4.57 -1.97 28.51
CA LYS A 82 3.93 -1.72 27.20
C LYS A 82 2.43 -1.45 27.35
N ASP A 83 1.87 -0.60 26.49
CA ASP A 83 0.49 -0.13 26.61
C ASP A 83 -0.58 -1.25 26.62
N GLY A 84 -0.31 -2.39 25.97
CA GLY A 84 -1.19 -3.56 25.96
C GLY A 84 -1.30 -4.35 27.28
N PHE A 85 -0.62 -3.96 28.36
CA PHE A 85 -0.77 -4.60 29.67
C PHE A 85 -1.88 -3.93 30.47
N LYS A 86 -2.76 -4.70 31.12
CA LYS A 86 -3.69 -4.14 32.10
C LYS A 86 -2.93 -3.58 33.30
N TYR A 87 -3.27 -2.36 33.69
CA TYR A 87 -2.80 -1.73 34.92
C TYR A 87 -3.99 -0.98 35.50
N LYS A 88 -4.46 -1.42 36.67
CA LYS A 88 -5.76 -1.03 37.21
C LYS A 88 -5.94 0.49 37.23
N GLY A 89 -7.03 0.97 36.63
CA GLY A 89 -7.35 2.40 36.55
C GLY A 89 -6.65 3.17 35.44
N MET A 90 -5.72 2.55 34.70
CA MET A 90 -5.11 3.13 33.50
C MET A 90 -5.75 2.57 32.22
N THR A 91 -5.68 3.34 31.14
CA THR A 91 -6.09 2.94 29.79
C THR A 91 -5.32 1.70 29.33
N VAL A 92 -5.93 0.80 28.56
CA VAL A 92 -5.29 -0.35 27.90
C VAL A 92 -5.67 -0.37 26.42
N SER A 93 -5.07 0.55 25.66
CA SER A 93 -5.49 0.79 24.28
C SER A 93 -4.84 -0.14 23.25
N ALA A 94 -3.78 -0.85 23.65
CA ALA A 94 -2.90 -1.59 22.75
C ALA A 94 -2.42 -0.74 21.55
N GLY A 95 -2.19 0.57 21.77
CA GLY A 95 -1.80 1.53 20.73
C GLY A 95 -2.85 1.81 19.66
N SER A 96 -4.10 1.34 19.83
CA SER A 96 -5.17 1.43 18.83
C SER A 96 -6.15 2.57 19.13
N PRO A 97 -6.53 3.39 18.13
CA PRO A 97 -7.57 4.40 18.28
C PRO A 97 -8.93 3.85 18.74
N ALA A 98 -9.27 2.62 18.38
CA ALA A 98 -10.52 1.96 18.78
C ALA A 98 -10.65 1.74 20.29
N PHE A 99 -9.52 1.65 21.01
CA PHE A 99 -9.48 1.33 22.45
C PHE A 99 -8.91 2.48 23.29
N LYS A 100 -8.86 3.70 22.75
CA LYS A 100 -8.24 4.87 23.40
C LYS A 100 -8.78 5.18 24.80
N ASP A 101 -10.07 4.87 25.04
CA ASP A 101 -10.79 5.17 26.28
C ASP A 101 -11.02 3.91 27.15
N LEU A 102 -10.52 2.74 26.74
CA LEU A 102 -10.73 1.48 27.46
C LEU A 102 -9.91 1.44 28.75
N ILE A 103 -10.56 1.33 29.91
CA ILE A 103 -9.89 1.36 31.23
C ILE A 103 -9.72 -0.05 31.79
N SER A 104 -8.53 -0.33 32.32
CA SER A 104 -8.23 -1.62 32.96
C SER A 104 -8.97 -1.77 34.29
N ASN A 105 -9.76 -2.83 34.45
CA ASN A 105 -10.48 -3.11 35.72
C ASN A 105 -9.58 -3.70 36.83
N GLU A 106 -8.48 -4.34 36.45
CA GLU A 106 -7.52 -5.02 37.32
C GLU A 106 -6.10 -4.89 36.74
N ASP A 107 -5.11 -5.36 37.49
CA ASP A 107 -3.73 -5.45 37.03
C ASP A 107 -3.51 -6.75 36.24
N ALA A 108 -2.64 -6.72 35.23
CA ALA A 108 -2.09 -7.96 34.66
C ALA A 108 -1.32 -8.71 35.75
N PHE A 109 -1.23 -10.05 35.66
CA PHE A 109 -0.55 -10.86 36.69
C PHE A 109 0.89 -10.37 36.95
N LEU A 110 1.61 -10.01 35.89
CA LEU A 110 2.95 -9.44 36.00
C LEU A 110 2.97 -8.14 36.80
N ALA A 111 2.01 -7.24 36.58
CA ALA A 111 1.91 -5.98 37.31
C ALA A 111 1.57 -6.22 38.79
N GLU A 112 0.73 -7.21 39.09
CA GLU A 112 0.47 -7.67 40.47
C GLU A 112 1.77 -8.12 41.16
N GLN A 113 2.58 -8.96 40.50
CA GLN A 113 3.83 -9.46 41.06
C GLN A 113 4.86 -8.34 41.27
N LEU A 114 5.00 -7.42 40.31
CA LEU A 114 5.93 -6.29 40.41
C LEU A 114 5.51 -5.32 41.53
N LYS A 115 4.21 -4.99 41.64
CA LYS A 115 3.69 -4.19 42.76
C LYS A 115 3.94 -4.86 44.10
N ALA A 116 3.68 -6.17 44.21
CA ALA A 116 3.92 -6.94 45.43
C ALA A 116 5.42 -7.00 45.81
N ALA A 117 6.32 -6.93 44.83
CA ALA A 117 7.77 -6.83 45.03
C ALA A 117 8.24 -5.39 45.34
N GLY A 118 7.33 -4.42 45.42
CA GLY A 118 7.62 -3.02 45.71
C GLY A 118 8.17 -2.21 44.54
N ALA A 119 8.14 -2.76 43.31
CA ALA A 119 8.53 -2.03 42.11
C ALA A 119 7.49 -0.96 41.76
N ILE A 120 7.94 0.16 41.21
CA ILE A 120 7.10 1.34 40.94
C ILE A 120 6.87 1.47 39.45
N CYS A 121 5.60 1.47 39.01
CA CYS A 121 5.31 1.66 37.59
C CYS A 121 5.31 3.16 37.27
N ILE A 122 6.29 3.63 36.49
CA ILE A 122 6.32 5.01 36.00
C ILE A 122 5.15 5.26 35.05
N GLY A 123 4.77 4.27 34.25
CA GLY A 123 3.78 4.47 33.20
C GLY A 123 3.84 3.43 32.08
N LYS A 124 3.22 3.79 30.95
CA LYS A 124 3.05 2.94 29.77
C LYS A 124 3.90 3.39 28.60
N THR A 125 4.40 2.43 27.82
CA THR A 125 5.24 2.69 26.65
C THR A 125 4.53 2.46 25.32
N ASN A 126 4.97 3.20 24.30
CA ASN A 126 4.42 3.23 22.96
C ASN A 126 4.47 1.86 22.23
N MET A 127 3.52 1.66 21.31
CA MET A 127 3.39 0.48 20.45
C MET A 127 2.46 0.77 19.24
N PRO A 128 2.62 0.06 18.10
CA PRO A 128 1.64 0.11 17.01
C PRO A 128 0.31 -0.54 17.43
N PRO A 129 -0.80 -0.25 16.72
CA PRO A 129 -2.10 -0.80 17.05
C PRO A 129 -2.09 -2.33 17.12
N MET A 130 -2.66 -2.86 18.21
CA MET A 130 -2.87 -4.28 18.49
C MET A 130 -1.58 -5.12 18.55
N ALA A 131 -0.41 -4.47 18.65
CA ALA A 131 0.90 -5.09 18.42
C ALA A 131 1.07 -5.71 17.01
N ALA A 132 0.14 -5.46 16.07
CA ALA A 132 0.05 -6.11 14.76
C ALA A 132 1.01 -5.49 13.72
N GLY A 133 2.27 -5.33 14.10
CA GLY A 133 3.31 -4.68 13.30
C GLY A 133 4.59 -4.44 14.10
N GLY A 134 5.31 -3.37 13.77
CA GLY A 134 6.51 -2.95 14.49
C GLY A 134 6.61 -1.45 14.69
N MET A 135 6.75 -0.70 13.59
CA MET A 135 7.04 0.74 13.63
C MET A 135 5.97 1.59 12.93
N GLN A 136 4.85 0.99 12.53
CA GLN A 136 3.68 1.72 12.10
C GLN A 136 3.19 2.65 13.21
N ARG A 137 2.65 3.81 12.85
CA ARG A 137 2.09 4.75 13.81
C ARG A 137 0.71 4.30 14.28
N GLY A 138 0.50 4.32 15.60
CA GLY A 138 -0.79 4.09 16.23
C GLY A 138 -1.38 5.36 16.83
N LEU A 139 -2.23 5.18 17.85
CA LEU A 139 -2.86 6.26 18.61
C LEU A 139 -1.85 7.29 19.14
N TYR A 140 -0.64 6.84 19.49
CA TYR A 140 0.41 7.67 20.09
C TYR A 140 1.59 7.91 19.13
N GLY A 141 1.40 7.76 17.82
CA GLY A 141 2.52 7.81 16.86
C GLY A 141 3.41 6.57 16.94
N ARG A 142 4.73 6.75 16.96
CA ARG A 142 5.74 5.68 17.16
C ARG A 142 6.91 6.21 18.00
N ALA A 143 7.65 5.32 18.67
CA ALA A 143 8.91 5.68 19.33
C ALA A 143 10.07 5.82 18.34
N GLU A 144 11.06 6.65 18.63
CA GLU A 144 12.25 6.85 17.82
C GLU A 144 13.51 6.29 18.48
N SER A 145 14.58 6.12 17.69
CA SER A 145 15.84 5.50 18.15
C SER A 145 16.65 6.47 19.02
N PRO A 146 17.11 6.07 20.21
CA PRO A 146 17.99 6.89 21.04
C PRO A 146 19.47 6.84 20.60
N TYR A 147 19.82 6.00 19.61
CA TYR A 147 21.18 5.84 19.07
C TYR A 147 21.40 6.65 17.79
N ASN A 148 20.44 6.58 16.86
CA ASN A 148 20.52 7.29 15.59
C ASN A 148 19.12 7.53 15.01
N PRO A 149 18.68 8.79 14.85
CA PRO A 149 17.34 9.11 14.37
C PRO A 149 17.11 8.78 12.89
N GLU A 150 18.17 8.49 12.12
CA GLU A 150 18.02 8.05 10.72
C GLU A 150 17.52 6.61 10.58
N TYR A 151 17.52 5.83 11.66
CA TYR A 151 17.17 4.41 11.65
C TYR A 151 16.08 4.11 12.67
N LEU A 152 15.29 3.08 12.39
CA LEU A 152 14.20 2.67 13.28
C LEU A 152 14.73 2.04 14.58
N THR A 153 14.03 2.31 15.68
CA THR A 153 14.30 1.67 16.98
C THR A 153 13.90 0.19 17.05
N ALA A 154 13.26 -0.36 16.00
CA ALA A 154 12.94 -1.77 15.87
C ALA A 154 12.67 -2.14 14.39
N ALA A 155 12.52 -3.43 14.08
CA ALA A 155 12.08 -3.87 12.76
C ALA A 155 10.67 -3.37 12.45
N PHE A 156 10.46 -2.90 11.21
CA PHE A 156 9.22 -2.23 10.84
C PHE A 156 7.98 -3.13 10.92
N TRP A 157 8.12 -4.41 10.55
CA TRP A 157 6.98 -5.34 10.47
C TRP A 157 6.79 -6.20 11.73
N SER A 158 7.79 -6.33 12.60
CA SER A 158 7.62 -6.92 13.93
C SER A 158 8.61 -6.35 14.95
N GLY A 159 8.15 -5.34 15.65
CA GLY A 159 8.96 -4.50 16.55
C GLY A 159 8.10 -3.75 17.54
N SER A 160 6.93 -4.28 17.89
CA SER A 160 5.87 -3.50 18.52
C SER A 160 6.17 -3.05 19.94
N SER A 161 7.19 -3.60 20.61
CA SER A 161 7.66 -3.10 21.91
C SER A 161 8.69 -1.97 21.74
N ASN A 162 8.52 -1.14 20.71
CA ASN A 162 9.45 -0.05 20.35
C ASN A 162 9.65 0.95 21.49
N GLY A 163 8.58 1.40 22.16
CA GLY A 163 8.68 2.32 23.29
C GLY A 163 9.36 1.69 24.50
N SER A 164 9.06 0.41 24.79
CA SER A 164 9.68 -0.31 25.91
C SER A 164 11.21 -0.39 25.76
N ALA A 165 11.71 -0.75 24.58
CA ALA A 165 13.14 -0.82 24.33
C ALA A 165 13.80 0.56 24.30
N THR A 166 13.23 1.55 23.60
CA THR A 166 13.77 2.92 23.60
C THR A 166 13.87 3.45 25.04
N ALA A 167 12.83 3.29 25.86
CA ALA A 167 12.81 3.82 27.22
C ALA A 167 13.83 3.13 28.15
N ALA A 168 13.99 1.81 28.06
CA ALA A 168 14.99 1.09 28.85
C ALA A 168 16.42 1.46 28.43
N ALA A 169 16.68 1.63 27.13
CA ALA A 169 18.00 2.02 26.63
C ALA A 169 18.35 3.47 26.96
N ALA A 170 17.36 4.37 26.91
CA ALA A 170 17.51 5.78 27.30
C ALA A 170 17.52 5.99 28.83
N SER A 171 17.53 4.93 29.63
CA SER A 171 17.48 5.01 31.11
C SER A 171 16.32 5.88 31.62
N PHE A 172 15.13 5.70 31.07
CA PHE A 172 13.88 6.31 31.57
C PHE A 172 13.25 5.53 32.72
N ALA A 173 13.74 4.31 32.94
CA ALA A 173 13.44 3.46 34.08
C ALA A 173 14.60 2.48 34.31
N ALA A 174 14.57 1.74 35.42
CA ALA A 174 15.57 0.70 35.67
C ALA A 174 15.46 -0.43 34.64
N PHE A 175 14.23 -0.85 34.32
CA PHE A 175 13.91 -1.82 33.29
C PHE A 175 12.54 -1.53 32.67
N SER A 176 12.20 -2.22 31.58
CA SER A 176 10.85 -2.17 31.01
C SER A 176 10.36 -3.55 30.60
N VAL A 177 9.06 -3.67 30.34
CA VAL A 177 8.44 -4.95 29.94
C VAL A 177 7.60 -4.76 28.68
N GLY A 178 7.91 -5.56 27.66
CA GLY A 178 7.18 -5.66 26.40
C GLY A 178 6.56 -7.04 26.17
N THR A 179 6.22 -7.32 24.91
CA THR A 179 5.68 -8.60 24.46
C THR A 179 6.27 -9.02 23.13
N GLU A 180 6.24 -10.32 22.83
CA GLU A 180 6.62 -10.85 21.53
C GLU A 180 5.63 -11.88 20.99
N THR A 181 5.25 -11.67 19.72
CA THR A 181 4.44 -12.60 18.93
C THR A 181 5.23 -13.20 17.74
N VAL A 182 6.11 -12.42 17.12
CA VAL A 182 7.06 -12.86 16.08
C VAL A 182 8.47 -12.48 16.49
N SER A 183 8.79 -11.17 16.49
CA SER A 183 10.07 -10.64 16.99
C SER A 183 9.94 -9.31 17.74
N SER A 184 8.73 -8.97 18.18
CA SER A 184 8.41 -7.70 18.85
C SER A 184 9.09 -7.45 20.20
N GLY A 185 9.83 -8.41 20.77
CA GLY A 185 10.69 -8.19 21.93
C GLY A 185 12.17 -8.12 21.53
N ARG A 186 12.66 -9.16 20.85
CA ARG A 186 14.05 -9.26 20.40
C ARG A 186 14.48 -8.17 19.43
N SER A 187 13.59 -7.79 18.51
CA SER A 187 13.93 -6.78 17.50
C SER A 187 14.16 -5.39 18.10
N PRO A 188 13.23 -4.83 18.91
CA PRO A 188 13.50 -3.61 19.64
C PRO A 188 14.73 -3.70 20.54
N ALA A 189 14.92 -4.81 21.26
CA ALA A 189 16.08 -4.98 22.13
C ALA A 189 17.41 -4.96 21.37
N SER A 190 17.47 -5.62 20.20
CA SER A 190 18.64 -5.62 19.32
C SER A 190 19.03 -4.22 18.88
N ASN A 191 18.05 -3.44 18.40
CA ASN A 191 18.26 -2.07 17.92
C ASN A 191 18.55 -1.06 19.06
N ASN A 192 18.45 -1.48 20.32
CA ASN A 192 18.63 -0.64 21.51
C ASN A 192 19.71 -1.16 22.49
N ALA A 193 20.50 -2.16 22.08
CA ALA A 193 21.56 -2.79 22.89
C ALA A 193 21.06 -3.32 24.25
N LEU A 194 19.88 -3.91 24.28
CA LEU A 194 19.26 -4.43 25.51
C LEU A 194 19.31 -5.94 25.57
N VAL A 195 19.28 -6.48 26.79
CA VAL A 195 19.00 -7.88 27.03
C VAL A 195 17.50 -8.11 26.87
N ALA A 196 17.12 -9.12 26.09
CA ALA A 196 15.75 -9.58 25.96
C ALA A 196 15.65 -11.08 26.24
N TYR A 197 14.68 -11.48 27.05
CA TYR A 197 14.37 -12.87 27.31
C TYR A 197 12.97 -13.19 26.77
N THR A 198 12.91 -14.11 25.79
CA THR A 198 11.64 -14.66 25.31
C THR A 198 11.47 -16.06 25.88
N PRO A 199 10.55 -16.25 26.84
CA PRO A 199 10.46 -17.51 27.58
C PRO A 199 9.87 -18.64 26.75
N SER A 200 10.08 -19.86 27.23
CA SER A 200 9.25 -21.01 26.89
C SER A 200 7.79 -20.77 27.31
N ARG A 201 6.88 -21.48 26.65
CA ARG A 201 5.43 -21.35 26.84
C ARG A 201 5.05 -21.49 28.32
N GLY A 202 4.31 -20.53 28.84
CA GLY A 202 3.77 -20.58 30.20
C GLY A 202 4.74 -20.23 31.33
N ILE A 203 6.03 -19.98 31.09
CA ILE A 203 6.98 -19.60 32.18
C ILE A 203 6.62 -18.24 32.77
N ILE A 204 6.31 -17.25 31.94
CA ILE A 204 5.79 -15.94 32.38
C ILE A 204 4.34 -15.86 31.91
N SER A 205 3.41 -15.59 32.82
CA SER A 205 2.01 -15.54 32.45
C SER A 205 1.67 -14.33 31.57
N CYS A 206 0.82 -14.56 30.56
CA CYS A 206 0.23 -13.53 29.71
C CYS A 206 -1.15 -13.05 30.22
N ARG A 207 -1.61 -13.45 31.41
CA ARG A 207 -2.92 -13.02 31.94
C ARG A 207 -2.95 -11.50 32.12
N GLY A 208 -3.93 -10.87 31.47
CA GLY A 208 -4.11 -9.42 31.45
C GLY A 208 -3.22 -8.69 30.44
N VAL A 209 -2.62 -9.41 29.49
CA VAL A 209 -1.90 -8.85 28.35
C VAL A 209 -2.79 -8.95 27.11
N TRP A 210 -2.86 -7.87 26.32
CA TRP A 210 -3.62 -7.86 25.08
C TRP A 210 -3.08 -8.91 24.08
N PRO A 211 -3.89 -9.90 23.66
CA PRO A 211 -3.41 -10.95 22.76
C PRO A 211 -3.32 -10.48 21.31
N LEU A 212 -2.47 -11.11 20.49
CA LEU A 212 -2.44 -10.92 19.03
C LEU A 212 -2.54 -12.27 18.32
N TYR A 213 -1.51 -13.11 18.47
CA TYR A 213 -1.57 -14.52 18.09
C TYR A 213 -1.36 -15.32 19.37
N PRO A 214 -2.44 -15.72 20.09
CA PRO A 214 -2.34 -16.35 21.41
C PRO A 214 -1.46 -17.61 21.44
N THR A 215 -1.31 -18.29 20.31
CA THR A 215 -0.42 -19.44 20.08
C THR A 215 1.07 -19.08 20.14
N CYS A 216 1.42 -17.80 20.00
CA CYS A 216 2.77 -17.28 19.87
C CYS A 216 3.16 -16.30 20.99
N ASP A 217 2.16 -15.64 21.60
CA ASP A 217 2.36 -14.50 22.49
C ASP A 217 3.10 -14.86 23.79
N VAL A 218 4.16 -14.10 24.09
CA VAL A 218 4.90 -14.17 25.36
C VAL A 218 5.21 -12.77 25.88
N VAL A 219 5.33 -12.64 27.20
CA VAL A 219 5.88 -11.46 27.87
C VAL A 219 7.40 -11.42 27.71
N VAL A 220 7.96 -10.23 27.46
CA VAL A 220 9.40 -10.04 27.24
C VAL A 220 9.92 -8.90 28.12
N PRO A 221 10.65 -9.19 29.21
CA PRO A 221 11.40 -8.16 29.91
C PRO A 221 12.56 -7.62 29.07
N HIS A 222 12.86 -6.34 29.24
CA HIS A 222 14.00 -5.64 28.66
C HIS A 222 14.86 -4.99 29.75
N THR A 223 16.13 -5.37 29.81
CA THR A 223 17.11 -4.83 30.77
C THR A 223 18.39 -4.40 30.07
N ARG A 224 19.19 -3.54 30.71
CA ARG A 224 20.50 -3.12 30.17
C ARG A 224 21.58 -4.17 30.42
N THR A 225 21.41 -5.01 31.43
CA THR A 225 22.37 -6.08 31.80
C THR A 225 21.66 -7.42 32.03
N VAL A 226 22.39 -8.53 31.85
CA VAL A 226 21.89 -9.87 32.19
C VAL A 226 21.70 -9.99 33.70
N SER A 227 22.54 -9.37 34.51
CA SER A 227 22.37 -9.35 35.98
C SER A 227 21.02 -8.75 36.40
N ASP A 228 20.61 -7.65 35.80
CA ASP A 228 19.29 -7.06 36.04
C ASP A 228 18.17 -7.99 35.54
N MET A 229 18.37 -8.67 34.41
CA MET A 229 17.43 -9.67 33.89
C MET A 229 17.20 -10.79 34.91
N LEU A 230 18.27 -11.38 35.43
CA LEU A 230 18.18 -12.44 36.44
C LEU A 230 17.44 -11.96 37.69
N THR A 231 17.70 -10.72 38.12
CA THR A 231 17.05 -10.13 39.30
C THR A 231 15.54 -9.98 39.12
N ILE A 232 15.07 -9.50 37.96
CA ILE A 232 13.63 -9.34 37.73
C ILE A 232 12.92 -10.67 37.48
N LEU A 233 13.59 -11.68 36.92
CA LEU A 233 12.97 -12.98 36.64
C LEU A 233 12.54 -13.74 37.90
N ASP A 234 13.19 -13.54 39.04
CA ASP A 234 12.75 -14.08 40.33
C ASP A 234 11.37 -13.58 40.77
N VAL A 235 10.91 -12.44 40.22
CA VAL A 235 9.56 -11.89 40.42
C VAL A 235 8.63 -12.30 39.28
N LEU A 236 9.10 -12.26 38.03
CA LEU A 236 8.26 -12.46 36.85
C LEU A 236 7.86 -13.93 36.58
N THR A 237 8.66 -14.89 37.05
CA THR A 237 8.46 -16.33 36.78
C THR A 237 7.65 -17.05 37.87
N ARG A 238 6.92 -16.28 38.70
CA ARG A 238 6.08 -16.84 39.76
C ARG A 238 4.88 -17.60 39.17
N PRO A 239 4.48 -18.75 39.75
CA PRO A 239 3.29 -19.46 39.30
C PRO A 239 2.03 -18.61 39.43
N ASP A 240 1.26 -18.47 38.35
CA ASP A 240 -0.07 -17.88 38.38
C ASP A 240 -1.11 -18.98 38.62
N PRO A 241 -1.85 -18.97 39.75
CA PRO A 241 -2.86 -19.99 40.04
C PRO A 241 -4.09 -19.90 39.11
N VAL A 242 -4.27 -18.78 38.40
CA VAL A 242 -5.40 -18.58 37.49
C VAL A 242 -4.92 -18.80 36.07
N ALA A 243 -5.38 -19.87 35.40
CA ALA A 243 -5.03 -20.13 34.00
C ALA A 243 -5.84 -19.27 33.01
N LYS A 244 -7.06 -18.86 33.40
CA LYS A 244 -7.99 -18.15 32.52
C LYS A 244 -7.40 -16.84 32.00
N GLY A 245 -7.44 -16.65 30.68
CA GLY A 245 -6.85 -15.48 30.01
C GLY A 245 -5.37 -15.64 29.67
N ASP A 246 -4.81 -16.84 29.86
CA ASP A 246 -3.49 -17.24 29.39
C ASP A 246 -3.63 -18.48 28.50
N PHE A 247 -3.57 -18.27 27.18
CA PHE A 247 -3.96 -19.26 26.18
C PHE A 247 -3.29 -20.63 26.37
N TRP A 248 -1.96 -20.65 26.60
CA TRP A 248 -1.20 -21.89 26.70
C TRP A 248 -1.39 -22.61 28.04
N ARG A 249 -1.66 -21.87 29.12
CA ARG A 249 -1.97 -22.47 30.43
C ARG A 249 -3.42 -22.93 30.54
N GLU A 250 -4.35 -22.29 29.81
CA GLU A 250 -5.78 -22.61 29.84
C GLU A 250 -6.15 -23.80 28.94
N GLN A 251 -5.48 -23.96 27.79
CA GLN A 251 -5.80 -25.04 26.85
C GLN A 251 -5.67 -26.45 27.46
N PRO A 252 -6.55 -27.41 27.11
CA PRO A 252 -6.57 -28.75 27.70
C PRO A 252 -5.79 -29.81 26.90
N PHE A 253 -5.11 -29.45 25.81
CA PHE A 253 -4.65 -30.40 24.79
C PHE A 253 -3.19 -30.82 24.94
N VAL A 254 -2.35 -29.93 25.45
CA VAL A 254 -0.90 -30.10 25.66
C VAL A 254 -0.60 -29.84 27.13
N LYS A 255 0.03 -30.79 27.80
CA LYS A 255 0.46 -30.59 29.18
C LYS A 255 1.77 -29.80 29.23
N LEU A 256 1.72 -28.58 29.74
CA LEU A 256 2.93 -27.81 30.04
C LEU A 256 3.62 -28.35 31.31
N PRO A 257 4.94 -28.25 31.42
CA PRO A 257 5.65 -28.61 32.64
C PRO A 257 5.30 -27.63 33.77
N SER A 258 5.35 -28.11 35.01
CA SER A 258 5.19 -27.25 36.18
C SER A 258 6.41 -26.34 36.34
N ILE A 259 6.16 -25.05 36.47
CA ILE A 259 7.19 -24.05 36.75
C ILE A 259 7.66 -24.29 38.18
N THR A 260 8.92 -24.72 38.34
CA THR A 260 9.57 -24.75 39.64
C THR A 260 10.37 -23.46 39.77
N ALA A 261 10.14 -22.69 40.82
CA ALA A 261 10.92 -21.48 41.07
C ALA A 261 12.38 -21.85 41.34
N ILE A 262 13.22 -21.78 40.33
CA ILE A 262 14.69 -21.86 40.48
C ILE A 262 15.16 -20.42 40.68
N PRO A 263 15.97 -20.13 41.72
CA PRO A 263 16.58 -18.82 41.87
C PRO A 263 17.42 -18.49 40.63
N HIS A 264 17.07 -17.44 39.90
CA HIS A 264 17.74 -17.07 38.65
C HIS A 264 19.19 -16.63 38.90
N SER A 265 19.53 -16.25 40.13
CA SER A 265 20.90 -16.02 40.58
C SER A 265 21.84 -17.20 40.30
N THR A 266 21.34 -18.44 40.25
CA THR A 266 22.18 -19.60 39.89
C THR A 266 22.63 -19.59 38.43
N CYS A 267 22.00 -18.76 37.58
CA CYS A 267 22.38 -18.61 36.17
C CYS A 267 23.55 -17.65 35.96
N ALA A 268 24.01 -16.94 37.00
CA ALA A 268 25.16 -16.05 36.94
C ALA A 268 26.49 -16.83 36.92
N ASP A 269 26.76 -17.55 35.83
CA ASP A 269 27.99 -18.33 35.64
C ASP A 269 28.84 -17.76 34.49
N PRO A 270 30.00 -17.12 34.79
CA PRO A 270 30.86 -16.54 33.75
C PRO A 270 31.59 -17.60 32.90
N ASN A 271 31.58 -18.88 33.29
CA ASN A 271 32.23 -19.96 32.56
C ASN A 271 31.27 -20.82 31.74
N ALA A 272 29.99 -20.42 31.64
CA ALA A 272 28.94 -21.26 31.09
C ALA A 272 29.12 -21.66 29.61
N LEU A 273 29.93 -20.91 28.83
CA LEU A 273 30.22 -21.25 27.44
C LEU A 273 31.30 -22.34 27.28
N ARG A 274 32.04 -22.68 28.34
CA ARG A 274 33.16 -23.62 28.27
C ARG A 274 32.69 -25.03 27.91
N GLY A 275 33.24 -25.58 26.84
CA GLY A 275 32.92 -26.92 26.34
C GLY A 275 31.57 -27.02 25.64
N LYS A 276 30.89 -25.89 25.41
CA LYS A 276 29.58 -25.84 24.78
C LYS A 276 29.68 -25.73 23.26
N ARG A 277 28.77 -26.38 22.56
CA ARG A 277 28.70 -26.45 21.10
C ARG A 277 27.48 -25.69 20.61
N PHE A 278 27.71 -24.66 19.80
CA PHE A 278 26.67 -23.77 19.31
C PHE A 278 26.54 -23.90 17.79
N ALA A 279 25.33 -24.20 17.30
CA ALA A 279 25.03 -24.08 15.88
C ALA A 279 24.89 -22.61 15.50
N VAL A 280 25.50 -22.21 14.39
CA VAL A 280 25.19 -20.95 13.71
C VAL A 280 24.53 -21.26 12.36
N PRO A 281 23.27 -20.86 12.16
CA PRO A 281 22.60 -20.96 10.87
C PRO A 281 23.35 -20.17 9.79
N LYS A 282 23.80 -20.84 8.74
CA LYS A 282 24.53 -20.26 7.60
C LYS A 282 23.81 -19.04 7.01
N MET A 283 22.48 -19.13 6.88
CA MET A 283 21.64 -18.06 6.33
C MET A 283 21.75 -16.73 7.09
N TYR A 284 22.05 -16.75 8.40
CA TYR A 284 22.12 -15.55 9.24
C TYR A 284 23.52 -14.93 9.34
N ILE A 285 24.50 -15.53 8.68
CA ILE A 285 25.88 -15.02 8.61
C ILE A 285 26.34 -14.77 7.17
N GLY A 286 25.40 -14.81 6.23
CA GLY A 286 25.62 -14.54 4.82
C GLY A 286 26.29 -15.69 4.06
N LEU A 287 26.19 -16.91 4.58
CA LEU A 287 26.55 -18.13 3.88
C LEU A 287 25.30 -18.76 3.24
N HIS A 288 25.50 -19.55 2.19
CA HIS A 288 24.40 -20.17 1.46
C HIS A 288 23.83 -21.38 2.22
N ASP A 289 22.52 -21.36 2.43
CA ASP A 289 21.69 -22.50 2.84
C ASP A 289 20.67 -22.74 1.71
N PRO A 290 20.71 -23.90 1.03
CA PRO A 290 19.88 -24.15 -0.15
C PRO A 290 18.39 -24.33 0.18
N GLN A 291 18.04 -24.60 1.44
CA GLN A 291 16.65 -24.78 1.88
C GLN A 291 16.06 -23.49 2.46
N ALA A 292 16.91 -22.51 2.77
CA ALA A 292 16.48 -21.26 3.36
C ALA A 292 15.97 -20.27 2.31
N LYS A 293 14.94 -19.50 2.68
CA LYS A 293 14.57 -18.31 1.93
C LYS A 293 15.73 -17.30 1.94
N PRO A 294 15.95 -16.56 0.84
CA PRO A 294 17.01 -15.55 0.77
C PRO A 294 16.94 -14.60 1.97
N THR A 295 18.06 -14.45 2.68
CA THR A 295 18.15 -13.64 3.91
C THR A 295 19.24 -12.59 3.75
N HIS A 296 18.90 -11.34 4.05
CA HIS A 296 19.83 -10.23 4.01
C HIS A 296 20.76 -10.24 5.24
N VAL A 297 22.05 -10.03 5.02
CA VAL A 297 23.03 -9.81 6.09
C VAL A 297 24.03 -8.73 5.64
N SER A 298 24.05 -7.59 6.32
CA SER A 298 24.94 -6.47 6.01
C SER A 298 26.41 -6.82 6.30
N SER A 299 27.33 -6.08 5.70
CA SER A 299 28.77 -6.24 5.96
C SER A 299 29.13 -5.94 7.42
N SER A 300 28.50 -4.92 8.04
CA SER A 300 28.72 -4.56 9.44
C SER A 300 28.23 -5.64 10.41
N VAL A 301 27.09 -6.28 10.13
CA VAL A 301 26.60 -7.43 10.91
C VAL A 301 27.53 -8.64 10.77
N LYS A 302 28.02 -8.94 9.56
CA LYS A 302 29.01 -10.02 9.36
C LYS A 302 30.30 -9.77 10.14
N ALA A 303 30.79 -8.52 10.14
CA ALA A 303 31.99 -8.14 10.88
C ALA A 303 31.79 -8.28 12.40
N LEU A 304 30.64 -7.84 12.92
CA LEU A 304 30.26 -8.04 14.32
C LEU A 304 30.19 -9.53 14.70
N PHE A 305 29.57 -10.35 13.85
CA PHE A 305 29.49 -11.78 14.11
C PHE A 305 30.86 -12.47 14.05
N ALA A 306 31.74 -12.10 13.13
CA ALA A 306 33.09 -12.64 13.07
C ALA A 306 33.87 -12.40 14.38
N ARG A 307 33.75 -11.20 14.97
CA ARG A 307 34.31 -10.92 16.31
C ARG A 307 33.62 -11.74 17.40
N THR A 308 32.29 -11.83 17.33
CA THR A 308 31.48 -12.60 18.30
C THR A 308 31.84 -14.09 18.30
N ARG A 309 32.11 -14.67 17.13
CA ARG A 309 32.63 -16.04 17.00
C ARG A 309 33.93 -16.19 17.78
N SER A 310 34.89 -15.30 17.56
CA SER A 310 36.18 -15.32 18.28
C SER A 310 36.00 -15.15 19.79
N ASP A 311 35.07 -14.30 20.24
CA ASP A 311 34.75 -14.13 21.65
C ASP A 311 34.21 -15.43 22.28
N ILE A 312 33.27 -16.11 21.60
CA ILE A 312 32.72 -17.40 22.08
C ILE A 312 33.79 -18.49 22.12
N GLU A 313 34.62 -18.58 21.07
CA GLU A 313 35.73 -19.54 21.00
C GLU A 313 36.77 -19.30 22.09
N ALA A 314 37.10 -18.04 22.38
CA ALA A 314 38.01 -17.66 23.46
C ALA A 314 37.46 -18.02 24.85
N LEU A 315 36.13 -18.05 25.02
CA LEU A 315 35.46 -18.49 26.25
C LEU A 315 35.33 -20.02 26.35
N GLY A 316 35.86 -20.75 25.37
CA GLY A 316 35.87 -22.22 25.31
C GLY A 316 34.62 -22.83 24.68
N GLY A 317 33.77 -22.04 24.04
CA GLY A 317 32.67 -22.52 23.21
C GLY A 317 33.16 -22.94 21.83
N THR A 318 32.38 -23.75 21.12
CA THR A 318 32.63 -24.16 19.73
C THR A 318 31.48 -23.69 18.85
N ILE A 319 31.78 -22.99 17.77
CA ILE A 319 30.78 -22.57 16.77
C ILE A 319 30.79 -23.54 15.59
N ILE A 320 29.62 -24.04 15.22
CA ILE A 320 29.43 -25.00 14.13
C ILE A 320 28.48 -24.39 13.12
N GLU A 321 28.92 -24.20 11.88
CA GLU A 321 28.06 -23.69 10.82
C GLU A 321 27.09 -24.77 10.36
N THR A 322 25.79 -24.53 10.50
CA THR A 322 24.74 -25.50 10.19
C THR A 322 23.63 -24.90 9.35
N ASP A 323 22.77 -25.75 8.81
CA ASP A 323 21.45 -25.32 8.35
C ASP A 323 20.53 -25.14 9.58
N PHE A 324 19.28 -24.72 9.39
CA PHE A 324 18.35 -24.53 10.53
C PHE A 324 16.93 -25.05 10.26
N PRO A 325 16.69 -26.37 10.43
CA PRO A 325 15.44 -27.02 10.03
C PRO A 325 14.18 -26.44 10.70
N ALA A 326 14.29 -25.99 11.96
CA ALA A 326 13.18 -25.33 12.65
C ALA A 326 12.62 -24.10 11.89
N VAL A 327 13.46 -23.41 11.10
CA VAL A 327 13.06 -22.29 10.25
C VAL A 327 12.78 -22.77 8.83
N THR A 328 13.71 -23.50 8.20
CA THR A 328 13.58 -23.84 6.77
C THR A 328 12.35 -24.71 6.48
N ASN A 329 12.08 -25.73 7.30
CA ASN A 329 10.88 -26.57 7.14
C ASN A 329 9.58 -25.82 7.45
N TYR A 330 9.65 -24.88 8.39
CA TYR A 330 8.51 -24.05 8.78
C TYR A 330 8.15 -23.05 7.68
N GLU A 331 9.13 -22.52 6.95
CA GLU A 331 8.93 -21.54 5.88
C GLU A 331 8.72 -22.17 4.49
N ASP A 332 8.80 -23.50 4.38
CA ASP A 332 8.59 -24.24 3.15
C ASP A 332 7.12 -24.15 2.69
N ASP A 333 6.86 -23.18 1.82
CA ASP A 333 5.56 -22.94 1.21
C ASP A 333 5.28 -23.81 -0.01
N SER A 334 6.25 -24.62 -0.47
CA SER A 334 6.04 -25.57 -1.57
C SER A 334 5.07 -26.69 -1.19
N ILE A 335 5.02 -27.03 0.10
CA ILE A 335 4.13 -28.05 0.67
C ILE A 335 2.78 -27.43 1.05
N SER A 336 2.79 -26.39 1.89
CA SER A 336 1.57 -25.84 2.48
C SER A 336 0.80 -24.87 1.58
N LYS A 337 1.46 -24.30 0.55
CA LYS A 337 1.01 -23.14 -0.24
C LYS A 337 0.69 -21.88 0.58
N GLN A 338 0.99 -21.90 1.87
CA GLN A 338 0.80 -20.84 2.84
C GLN A 338 2.16 -20.27 3.29
N PRO A 339 2.20 -19.06 3.88
CA PRO A 339 3.45 -18.45 4.35
C PRO A 339 4.20 -19.25 5.41
N ASN A 340 3.54 -20.21 6.06
CA ASN A 340 4.12 -21.15 7.01
C ASN A 340 3.52 -22.55 6.88
N ASN A 341 4.34 -23.54 7.18
CA ASN A 341 4.06 -24.96 7.10
C ASN A 341 4.20 -25.61 8.50
N VAL A 342 3.04 -25.96 9.10
CA VAL A 342 2.99 -26.70 10.36
C VAL A 342 2.60 -28.14 10.08
N ARG A 343 3.57 -29.06 10.08
CA ARG A 343 3.34 -30.45 9.70
C ARG A 343 2.40 -31.13 10.69
N GLY A 344 1.24 -31.59 10.19
CA GLY A 344 0.23 -32.29 10.99
C GLY A 344 -0.87 -31.38 11.55
N ALA A 345 -0.80 -30.07 11.32
CA ALA A 345 -1.90 -29.15 11.62
C ALA A 345 -3.10 -29.37 10.67
N PRO A 346 -4.32 -28.94 11.06
CA PRO A 346 -5.47 -28.91 10.16
C PRO A 346 -5.19 -28.10 8.88
N GLU A 347 -5.81 -28.48 7.76
CA GLU A 347 -5.59 -27.84 6.45
C GLU A 347 -5.94 -26.33 6.45
N ASP A 348 -6.95 -25.94 7.23
CA ASP A 348 -7.43 -24.56 7.38
C ASP A 348 -6.77 -23.79 8.54
N TRP A 349 -5.73 -24.36 9.17
CA TRP A 349 -5.11 -23.82 10.39
C TRP A 349 -4.73 -22.33 10.27
N ASN A 350 -4.08 -21.93 9.19
CA ASN A 350 -3.67 -20.54 9.01
C ASN A 350 -4.86 -19.57 8.93
N GLN A 351 -6.00 -20.00 8.38
CA GLN A 351 -7.21 -19.19 8.32
C GLN A 351 -7.86 -19.09 9.71
N LEU A 352 -7.92 -20.19 10.46
CA LEU A 352 -8.45 -20.21 11.82
C LEU A 352 -7.63 -19.33 12.77
N GLU A 353 -6.30 -19.46 12.70
CA GLU A 353 -5.34 -18.74 13.53
C GLU A 353 -5.36 -17.23 13.26
N ARG A 354 -5.53 -16.82 12.00
CA ARG A 354 -5.59 -15.40 11.59
C ARG A 354 -7.01 -14.81 11.60
N GLY A 355 -7.98 -15.58 12.04
CA GLY A 355 -9.40 -15.21 12.05
C GLY A 355 -10.01 -15.43 13.42
N LYS A 356 -10.71 -16.56 13.58
CA LYS A 356 -11.51 -16.87 14.78
C LYS A 356 -10.70 -16.82 16.07
N ILE A 357 -9.47 -17.32 16.05
CA ILE A 357 -8.64 -17.37 17.27
C ILE A 357 -8.34 -15.95 17.78
N ILE A 358 -7.92 -15.03 16.89
CA ILE A 358 -7.70 -13.62 17.25
C ILE A 358 -9.00 -12.97 17.73
N ALA A 359 -10.06 -13.06 16.93
CA ALA A 359 -11.34 -12.43 17.23
C ALA A 359 -11.90 -12.87 18.58
N TYR A 360 -11.90 -14.18 18.86
CA TYR A 360 -12.49 -14.73 20.09
C TYR A 360 -11.65 -14.36 21.32
N THR A 361 -10.32 -14.35 21.20
CA THR A 361 -9.45 -13.96 22.32
C THR A 361 -9.44 -12.47 22.61
N TRP A 362 -9.59 -11.60 21.60
CA TRP A 362 -9.83 -10.17 21.82
C TRP A 362 -11.15 -9.94 22.54
N ASP A 363 -12.20 -10.65 22.13
CA ASP A 363 -13.52 -10.56 22.75
C ASP A 363 -13.53 -11.13 24.19
N ASP A 364 -12.82 -12.24 24.44
CA ASP A 364 -12.58 -12.77 25.79
C ASP A 364 -11.85 -11.75 26.67
N PHE A 365 -10.84 -11.06 26.14
CA PHE A 365 -10.11 -10.01 26.85
C PHE A 365 -11.05 -8.85 27.25
N LEU A 366 -11.87 -8.36 26.30
CA LEU A 366 -12.82 -7.27 26.55
C LEU A 366 -13.90 -7.68 27.57
N MET A 367 -14.45 -8.88 27.48
CA MET A 367 -15.41 -9.39 28.46
C MET A 367 -14.79 -9.56 29.85
N ALA A 368 -13.54 -10.02 29.94
CA ALA A 368 -12.83 -10.13 31.20
C ALA A 368 -12.49 -8.74 31.80
N ASN A 369 -12.19 -7.76 30.95
CA ASN A 369 -11.98 -6.37 31.38
C ASN A 369 -13.29 -5.69 31.82
N ASN A 370 -14.41 -6.03 31.19
CA ASN A 370 -15.75 -5.63 31.60
C ASN A 370 -15.92 -4.11 31.80
N ASP A 371 -15.39 -3.30 30.89
CA ASP A 371 -15.54 -1.83 30.93
C ASP A 371 -16.99 -1.45 30.55
N PRO A 372 -17.72 -0.71 31.41
CA PRO A 372 -19.09 -0.22 31.17
C PRO A 372 -19.38 0.34 29.77
N ASN A 373 -18.36 0.94 29.14
CA ASN A 373 -18.49 1.61 27.85
C ASN A 373 -18.10 0.71 26.67
N LEU A 374 -17.37 -0.39 26.92
CA LEU A 374 -16.87 -1.30 25.88
C LEU A 374 -16.60 -2.71 26.42
N HIS A 375 -17.62 -3.57 26.36
CA HIS A 375 -17.58 -4.93 26.94
C HIS A 375 -17.31 -6.07 25.94
N THR A 376 -17.43 -5.82 24.64
CA THR A 376 -17.33 -6.84 23.61
C THR A 376 -16.75 -6.26 22.33
N LEU A 377 -16.03 -7.09 21.58
CA LEU A 377 -15.46 -6.74 20.29
C LEU A 377 -16.55 -6.39 19.27
N SER A 378 -17.78 -6.91 19.40
CA SER A 378 -18.87 -6.64 18.46
C SER A 378 -19.32 -5.17 18.45
N ALA A 379 -19.01 -4.42 19.51
CA ALA A 379 -19.33 -3.01 19.66
C ALA A 379 -18.23 -2.07 19.12
N VAL A 380 -17.10 -2.63 18.66
CA VAL A 380 -15.94 -1.87 18.17
C VAL A 380 -16.14 -1.52 16.70
N ASP A 381 -15.79 -0.28 16.31
CA ASP A 381 -15.60 0.05 14.91
C ASP A 381 -14.30 -0.57 14.39
N GLY A 382 -14.44 -1.64 13.59
CA GLY A 382 -13.31 -2.37 13.01
C GLY A 382 -12.35 -1.54 12.16
N HIS A 383 -12.81 -0.41 11.59
CA HIS A 383 -11.96 0.49 10.81
C HIS A 383 -11.03 1.34 11.69
N GLN A 384 -11.38 1.53 12.96
CA GLN A 384 -10.57 2.28 13.93
C GLN A 384 -9.55 1.40 14.67
N ILE A 385 -9.57 0.08 14.47
CA ILE A 385 -8.64 -0.84 15.14
C ILE A 385 -7.20 -0.58 14.69
N PHE A 386 -6.97 -0.40 13.38
CA PHE A 386 -5.64 -0.06 12.86
C PHE A 386 -5.79 0.80 11.59
N PRO A 387 -6.20 2.07 11.74
CA PRO A 387 -6.28 2.98 10.62
C PRO A 387 -4.88 3.30 10.11
N LYS A 388 -4.74 3.39 8.78
CA LYS A 388 -3.51 3.80 8.10
C LYS A 388 -3.83 4.97 7.15
N PRO A 389 -2.87 5.86 6.88
CA PRO A 389 -3.10 6.95 5.93
C PRO A 389 -3.36 6.40 4.52
N PRO A 390 -4.21 7.05 3.71
CA PRO A 390 -4.42 6.66 2.32
C PRO A 390 -3.08 6.65 1.55
N GLY A 391 -2.85 5.58 0.77
CA GLY A 391 -1.60 5.42 0.02
C GLY A 391 -0.36 5.14 0.88
N TYR A 392 -0.53 4.58 2.08
CA TYR A 392 0.57 4.26 2.99
C TYR A 392 1.66 3.44 2.28
N LEU A 393 2.81 4.07 2.04
CA LEU A 393 3.88 3.52 1.20
C LEU A 393 4.35 2.11 1.61
N PRO A 394 4.52 1.79 2.90
CA PRO A 394 4.90 0.44 3.32
C PRO A 394 3.93 -0.66 2.91
N ASP A 395 2.64 -0.35 2.75
CA ASP A 395 1.65 -1.35 2.36
C ASP A 395 1.81 -1.83 0.91
N LYS A 396 2.56 -1.11 0.06
CA LYS A 396 2.93 -1.60 -1.29
C LYS A 396 3.71 -2.92 -1.25
N PHE A 397 4.45 -3.16 -0.17
CA PHE A 397 5.31 -4.33 -0.02
C PHE A 397 4.73 -5.38 0.94
N ILE A 398 3.50 -5.18 1.45
CA ILE A 398 2.91 -6.12 2.40
C ILE A 398 2.66 -7.47 1.73
N GLU A 399 2.95 -8.54 2.48
CA GLU A 399 2.60 -9.88 2.04
C GLU A 399 1.09 -10.09 2.26
N THR A 400 0.31 -9.95 1.20
CA THR A 400 -1.18 -9.94 1.25
C THR A 400 -1.77 -11.18 1.92
N LYS A 401 -1.14 -12.35 1.81
CA LYS A 401 -1.56 -13.58 2.50
C LYS A 401 -1.51 -13.46 4.03
N ASN A 402 -0.67 -12.58 4.58
CA ASN A 402 -0.51 -12.33 6.01
C ASN A 402 -1.33 -11.14 6.53
N ALA A 403 -2.08 -10.44 5.67
CA ALA A 403 -2.87 -9.28 6.07
C ALA A 403 -4.14 -9.68 6.85
N LEU A 404 -4.40 -9.02 7.98
CA LEU A 404 -5.62 -9.19 8.78
C LEU A 404 -6.71 -8.24 8.29
N SER A 405 -7.95 -8.72 8.19
CA SER A 405 -9.13 -7.88 8.00
C SER A 405 -9.72 -7.50 9.37
N TYR A 406 -9.40 -6.34 9.90
CA TYR A 406 -9.90 -5.91 11.22
C TYR A 406 -11.43 -5.79 11.29
N PRO A 407 -12.13 -5.21 10.30
CA PRO A 407 -13.60 -5.29 10.25
C PRO A 407 -14.11 -6.73 10.21
N GLY A 408 -13.45 -7.61 9.44
CA GLY A 408 -13.80 -9.03 9.39
C GLY A 408 -13.64 -9.75 10.72
N LEU A 409 -12.63 -9.41 11.53
CA LEU A 409 -12.47 -9.94 12.89
C LEU A 409 -13.62 -9.54 13.81
N VAL A 410 -14.09 -8.29 13.72
CA VAL A 410 -15.27 -7.82 14.46
C VAL A 410 -16.53 -8.57 14.02
N ASP A 411 -16.68 -8.84 12.72
CA ASP A 411 -17.86 -9.57 12.21
C ASP A 411 -17.91 -11.03 12.68
N LEU A 412 -16.77 -11.67 12.95
CA LEU A 412 -16.70 -13.04 13.44
C LEU A 412 -17.32 -13.23 14.84
N VAL A 413 -17.45 -12.18 15.65
CA VAL A 413 -18.07 -12.27 16.97
C VAL A 413 -19.55 -11.86 16.98
N LYS A 414 -20.04 -11.16 15.94
CA LYS A 414 -21.44 -10.73 15.83
C LYS A 414 -22.43 -11.88 15.63
N THR A 415 -21.96 -12.99 15.06
CA THR A 415 -22.80 -14.16 14.72
C THR A 415 -22.88 -15.20 15.84
N GLY A 416 -22.37 -14.87 17.03
CA GLY A 416 -22.19 -15.79 18.15
C GLY A 416 -20.89 -16.58 18.03
N ARG A 417 -20.29 -16.91 19.18
CA ARG A 417 -19.01 -17.64 19.25
C ARG A 417 -19.04 -18.77 20.28
N THR A 418 -18.11 -19.70 20.11
CA THR A 418 -17.77 -20.73 21.10
C THR A 418 -16.53 -20.32 21.89
N SER A 419 -16.09 -21.17 22.83
CA SER A 419 -14.73 -21.06 23.35
C SER A 419 -13.72 -21.18 22.21
N VAL A 420 -12.59 -20.48 22.32
CA VAL A 420 -11.47 -20.62 21.39
C VAL A 420 -10.94 -22.06 21.35
N PHE A 421 -11.02 -22.79 22.48
CA PHE A 421 -10.58 -24.18 22.56
C PHE A 421 -11.56 -25.18 21.94
N ASP A 422 -12.80 -24.77 21.69
CA ASP A 422 -13.82 -25.60 21.02
C ASP A 422 -13.75 -25.49 19.48
N ILE A 423 -12.86 -24.65 18.94
CA ILE A 423 -12.64 -24.54 17.50
C ILE A 423 -12.15 -25.90 16.95
N PRO A 424 -12.81 -26.48 15.92
CA PRO A 424 -12.41 -27.75 15.34
C PRO A 424 -10.93 -27.76 14.94
N GLY A 425 -10.21 -28.83 15.29
CA GLY A 425 -8.79 -28.98 14.98
C GLY A 425 -7.82 -28.29 15.93
N MET A 426 -8.28 -27.51 16.93
CA MET A 426 -7.40 -26.81 17.88
C MET A 426 -6.39 -27.75 18.56
N GLY A 427 -6.85 -28.85 19.18
CA GLY A 427 -5.96 -29.80 19.84
C GLY A 427 -4.98 -30.50 18.90
N GLN A 428 -5.35 -30.71 17.63
CA GLN A 428 -4.44 -31.23 16.60
C GLN A 428 -3.35 -30.21 16.28
N ALA A 429 -3.73 -28.95 16.07
CA ALA A 429 -2.80 -27.88 15.74
C ALA A 429 -1.77 -27.65 16.86
N LEU A 430 -2.22 -27.55 18.12
CA LEU A 430 -1.30 -27.32 19.24
C LEU A 430 -0.30 -28.46 19.42
N ARG A 431 -0.72 -29.73 19.24
CA ARG A 431 0.20 -30.87 19.24
C ARG A 431 1.17 -30.84 18.07
N ALA A 432 0.70 -30.48 16.87
CA ALA A 432 1.55 -30.37 15.69
C ALA A 432 2.67 -29.32 15.84
N LEU A 433 2.38 -28.19 16.50
CA LEU A 433 3.39 -27.17 16.83
C LEU A 433 4.49 -27.72 17.76
N GLU A 434 4.09 -28.42 18.83
CA GLU A 434 5.02 -29.03 19.77
C GLU A 434 5.84 -30.15 19.12
N ASP A 435 5.20 -31.00 18.32
CA ASP A 435 5.85 -32.09 17.60
C ASP A 435 6.85 -31.55 16.57
N GLN A 436 6.55 -30.43 15.92
CA GLN A 436 7.48 -29.81 14.98
C GLN A 436 8.67 -29.15 15.70
N ARG A 437 8.46 -28.47 16.84
CA ARG A 437 9.59 -28.00 17.66
C ARG A 437 10.50 -29.16 18.05
N LYS A 438 9.93 -30.26 18.56
CA LYS A 438 10.70 -31.43 19.00
C LYS A 438 11.56 -31.99 17.87
N ARG A 439 10.97 -32.29 16.72
CA ARG A 439 11.71 -32.87 15.58
C ARG A 439 12.75 -31.92 14.99
N ASP A 440 12.33 -30.68 14.71
CA ASP A 440 13.09 -29.79 13.84
C ASP A 440 14.07 -28.91 14.65
N LEU A 441 14.00 -28.94 15.99
CA LEU A 441 14.98 -28.32 16.88
C LEU A 441 15.57 -29.32 17.88
N GLU A 442 14.78 -29.91 18.76
CA GLU A 442 15.30 -30.65 19.92
C GLU A 442 16.03 -31.94 19.51
N ASP A 443 15.37 -32.80 18.71
CA ASP A 443 15.96 -34.02 18.16
C ASP A 443 17.15 -33.69 17.24
N TRP A 444 17.05 -32.59 16.49
CA TRP A 444 18.13 -32.12 15.62
C TRP A 444 19.37 -31.68 16.42
N LEU A 445 19.17 -30.94 17.52
CA LEU A 445 20.24 -30.56 18.43
C LEU A 445 20.90 -31.79 19.05
N ASP A 446 20.13 -32.79 19.46
CA ASP A 446 20.64 -34.04 20.02
C ASP A 446 21.45 -34.84 18.99
N GLN A 447 20.93 -34.99 17.76
CA GLN A 447 21.60 -35.71 16.67
C GLN A 447 22.96 -35.13 16.28
N HIS A 448 23.16 -33.82 16.47
CA HIS A 448 24.39 -33.11 16.09
C HIS A 448 25.27 -32.76 17.29
N GLU A 449 24.88 -33.19 18.50
CA GLU A 449 25.56 -32.88 19.77
C GLU A 449 25.72 -31.36 19.96
N ILE A 450 24.63 -30.62 19.81
CA ILE A 450 24.59 -29.15 19.93
C ILE A 450 23.84 -28.76 21.22
N ASP A 451 24.42 -27.83 21.97
CA ASP A 451 23.83 -27.31 23.20
C ASP A 451 22.77 -26.23 22.92
N ALA A 452 23.03 -25.30 22.00
CA ALA A 452 22.10 -24.25 21.60
C ALA A 452 22.41 -23.71 20.19
N VAL A 453 21.48 -22.93 19.63
CA VAL A 453 21.66 -22.20 18.38
C VAL A 453 22.01 -20.74 18.70
N VAL A 454 22.94 -20.16 17.96
CA VAL A 454 23.41 -18.79 18.15
C VAL A 454 23.47 -18.04 16.82
N PHE A 455 22.92 -16.82 16.76
CA PHE A 455 22.89 -16.02 15.52
C PHE A 455 22.73 -14.52 15.80
N PRO A 456 23.19 -13.64 14.88
CA PRO A 456 22.82 -12.23 14.91
C PRO A 456 21.30 -12.07 14.95
N ALA A 457 20.79 -11.25 15.86
CA ALA A 457 19.36 -11.02 16.02
C ALA A 457 18.75 -10.40 14.75
N ASN A 458 19.48 -9.52 14.06
CA ASN A 458 19.06 -8.90 12.81
C ASN A 458 20.17 -9.04 11.76
N GLY A 459 19.77 -9.12 10.49
CA GLY A 459 20.67 -9.06 9.34
C GLY A 459 20.99 -7.63 8.87
N GLY A 460 20.19 -6.64 9.25
CA GLY A 460 20.40 -5.22 8.96
C GLY A 460 19.38 -4.36 9.69
N ILE A 461 19.33 -3.06 9.36
CA ILE A 461 18.41 -2.11 10.00
C ILE A 461 17.78 -1.15 9.00
N ALA A 462 16.46 -0.97 9.11
CA ALA A 462 15.70 -0.10 8.24
C ALA A 462 15.84 1.39 8.62
N ARG A 463 15.84 2.26 7.61
CA ARG A 463 15.84 3.72 7.80
C ARG A 463 14.49 4.21 8.31
N ALA A 464 14.50 5.30 9.07
CA ALA A 464 13.32 5.89 9.69
C ALA A 464 12.37 6.58 8.69
N ASP A 465 12.86 6.93 7.50
CA ASP A 465 12.16 7.64 6.43
C ASP A 465 11.33 6.74 5.49
N LEU A 466 11.21 5.44 5.79
CA LEU A 466 10.55 4.44 4.92
C LEU A 466 9.08 4.72 4.58
N GLU A 467 8.40 5.57 5.33
CA GLU A 467 7.01 5.92 5.04
C GLU A 467 6.90 6.99 3.95
N GLU A 468 8.02 7.66 3.65
CA GLU A 468 8.18 8.70 2.63
C GLU A 468 9.13 8.26 1.49
N ASN A 469 9.98 7.24 1.73
CA ASN A 469 10.99 6.75 0.80
C ASN A 469 10.74 5.27 0.42
N GLU A 470 10.55 5.01 -0.88
CA GLU A 470 10.22 3.67 -1.37
C GLU A 470 11.38 2.67 -1.26
N GLU A 471 12.62 3.12 -1.43
CA GLU A 471 13.81 2.26 -1.28
C GLU A 471 13.99 1.81 0.17
N SER A 472 13.87 2.75 1.12
CA SER A 472 13.86 2.45 2.55
C SER A 472 12.73 1.48 2.92
N SER A 473 11.55 1.67 2.33
CA SER A 473 10.39 0.79 2.51
C SER A 473 10.61 -0.63 1.99
N ARG A 474 11.20 -0.75 0.80
CA ARG A 474 11.59 -2.03 0.19
C ARG A 474 12.67 -2.73 1.01
N PHE A 475 13.68 -1.99 1.47
CA PHE A 475 14.75 -2.52 2.33
C PHE A 475 14.19 -3.05 3.65
N ALA A 476 13.23 -2.33 4.25
CA ALA A 476 12.54 -2.77 5.47
C ALA A 476 11.73 -4.07 5.29
N HIS A 477 11.48 -4.53 4.05
CA HIS A 477 10.80 -5.79 3.77
C HIS A 477 11.74 -6.98 3.50
N LEU A 478 13.06 -6.77 3.41
CA LEU A 478 14.01 -7.87 3.20
C LEU A 478 14.00 -8.83 4.40
N ASN A 479 14.04 -10.13 4.13
CA ASN A 479 14.19 -11.14 5.19
C ASN A 479 15.49 -10.89 5.97
N GLY A 480 15.46 -11.00 7.30
CA GLY A 480 16.53 -10.55 8.20
C GLY A 480 16.50 -9.05 8.56
N VAL A 481 15.63 -8.24 7.93
CA VAL A 481 15.36 -6.83 8.29
C VAL A 481 13.89 -6.63 8.65
N LYS A 482 12.98 -7.26 7.91
CA LYS A 482 11.52 -7.28 8.13
C LYS A 482 11.15 -7.66 9.55
N TYR A 483 11.82 -8.70 10.05
CA TYR A 483 11.75 -9.25 11.40
C TYR A 483 13.17 -9.52 11.90
N SER A 484 13.35 -9.72 13.20
CA SER A 484 14.57 -10.41 13.66
C SER A 484 14.63 -11.82 13.08
N ASN A 485 15.86 -12.31 12.90
CA ASN A 485 16.17 -13.65 12.45
C ASN A 485 15.42 -14.71 13.28
N GLY A 486 15.02 -15.78 12.60
CA GLY A 486 14.08 -16.79 13.09
C GLY A 486 12.61 -16.53 12.73
N ASN A 487 12.29 -15.34 12.23
CA ASN A 487 10.96 -14.96 11.71
C ASN A 487 9.83 -15.40 12.66
N ARG A 488 8.77 -16.03 12.12
CA ARG A 488 7.62 -16.52 12.89
C ARG A 488 7.87 -17.87 13.56
N ALA A 489 8.82 -18.65 13.04
CA ALA A 489 9.07 -20.02 13.49
C ALA A 489 9.37 -20.09 14.99
N LEU A 490 10.26 -19.23 15.50
CA LEU A 490 10.67 -19.30 16.91
C LEU A 490 9.50 -19.19 17.88
N ARG A 491 8.64 -18.18 17.70
CA ARG A 491 7.48 -17.97 18.58
C ARG A 491 6.36 -18.96 18.33
N HIS A 492 6.05 -19.26 17.07
CA HIS A 492 4.98 -20.19 16.76
C HIS A 492 5.28 -21.61 17.24
N LEU A 493 6.57 -22.01 17.26
CA LEU A 493 7.03 -23.29 17.82
C LEU A 493 7.34 -23.24 19.33
N GLY A 494 7.36 -22.05 19.94
CA GLY A 494 7.62 -21.88 21.38
C GLY A 494 9.08 -22.11 21.78
N ILE A 495 10.02 -21.71 20.92
CA ILE A 495 11.47 -21.87 21.09
C ILE A 495 12.03 -20.71 21.94
N PRO A 496 12.45 -20.92 23.19
CA PRO A 496 12.93 -19.83 24.04
C PRO A 496 14.22 -19.19 23.49
N THR A 497 14.40 -17.91 23.79
CA THR A 497 15.64 -17.20 23.44
C THR A 497 16.09 -16.23 24.52
N VAL A 498 17.40 -15.99 24.58
CA VAL A 498 18.00 -14.83 25.27
C VAL A 498 18.86 -14.07 24.27
N SER A 499 18.60 -12.77 24.11
CA SER A 499 19.37 -11.90 23.22
C SER A 499 20.18 -10.90 24.05
N VAL A 500 21.46 -10.73 23.70
CA VAL A 500 22.42 -9.81 24.37
C VAL A 500 23.24 -9.05 23.35
N THR A 501 23.69 -7.84 23.67
CA THR A 501 24.42 -6.97 22.73
C THR A 501 25.71 -7.61 22.23
N MET A 502 25.86 -7.75 20.91
CA MET A 502 27.11 -8.20 20.28
C MET A 502 27.98 -7.03 19.81
N GLY A 503 27.38 -5.85 19.60
CA GLY A 503 28.07 -4.59 19.39
C GLY A 503 27.25 -3.60 18.56
N VAL A 504 27.91 -2.54 18.11
CA VAL A 504 27.33 -1.46 17.31
C VAL A 504 27.79 -1.57 15.86
N MET A 505 26.86 -1.47 14.92
CA MET A 505 27.15 -1.46 13.49
C MET A 505 27.92 -0.19 13.13
N GLU A 506 29.09 -0.33 12.50
CA GLU A 506 29.99 0.79 12.21
C GLU A 506 29.39 1.78 11.20
N ASP A 507 28.61 1.29 10.24
CA ASP A 507 28.00 2.08 9.16
C ASP A 507 26.76 2.87 9.60
N THR A 508 26.02 2.37 10.60
CA THR A 508 24.75 2.97 11.02
C THR A 508 24.79 3.57 12.43
N GLY A 509 25.74 3.18 13.26
CA GLY A 509 25.79 3.57 14.68
C GLY A 509 24.70 2.94 15.55
N VAL A 510 23.94 1.97 15.03
CA VAL A 510 22.88 1.27 15.78
C VAL A 510 23.36 -0.11 16.25
N PRO A 511 23.04 -0.53 17.48
CA PRO A 511 23.40 -1.84 17.99
C PRO A 511 22.70 -3.02 17.30
N VAL A 512 23.32 -4.19 17.44
CA VAL A 512 22.74 -5.49 17.11
C VAL A 512 23.06 -6.47 18.25
N ASN A 513 22.10 -7.34 18.56
CA ASN A 513 22.27 -8.41 19.53
C ASN A 513 22.74 -9.73 18.89
N LEU A 514 23.38 -10.57 19.70
CA LEU A 514 23.49 -12.00 19.55
C LEU A 514 22.28 -12.66 20.22
N SER A 515 21.60 -13.59 19.54
CA SER A 515 20.52 -14.39 20.13
C SER A 515 20.97 -15.81 20.36
N PHE A 516 20.78 -16.31 21.58
CA PHE A 516 20.84 -17.73 21.94
C PHE A 516 19.43 -18.30 21.92
N ALA A 517 19.19 -19.37 21.17
CA ALA A 517 17.93 -20.10 21.11
C ALA A 517 18.16 -21.58 21.45
N GLY A 518 17.22 -22.22 22.13
CA GLY A 518 17.45 -23.59 22.63
C GLY A 518 16.19 -24.39 22.87
N ARG A 519 16.38 -25.54 23.52
CA ARG A 519 15.31 -26.48 23.88
C ARG A 519 14.25 -25.79 24.73
N ALA A 520 12.98 -26.13 24.53
CA ALA A 520 11.94 -25.61 25.41
C ALA A 520 12.20 -26.05 26.86
N TYR A 521 11.99 -25.12 27.79
CA TYR A 521 12.19 -25.26 29.23
C TYR A 521 13.65 -25.45 29.67
N ALA A 522 14.61 -25.26 28.76
CA ALA A 522 16.05 -25.14 29.07
C ALA A 522 16.50 -23.67 29.14
N ASP A 523 15.57 -22.74 29.42
CA ASP A 523 15.77 -21.29 29.44
C ASP A 523 16.93 -20.86 30.35
N GLY A 524 17.13 -21.56 31.47
CA GLY A 524 18.23 -21.32 32.41
C GLY A 524 19.61 -21.43 31.76
N ASP A 525 19.81 -22.39 30.84
CA ASP A 525 21.09 -22.53 30.12
C ASP A 525 21.33 -21.34 29.18
N LEU A 526 20.28 -20.87 28.50
CA LEU A 526 20.38 -19.69 27.62
C LEU A 526 20.74 -18.43 28.41
N LEU A 527 20.16 -18.26 29.60
CA LEU A 527 20.51 -17.18 30.52
C LEU A 527 21.97 -17.26 30.99
N ARG A 528 22.48 -18.47 31.28
CA ARG A 528 23.89 -18.68 31.62
C ARG A 528 24.83 -18.32 30.46
N TYR A 529 24.50 -18.74 29.24
CA TYR A 529 25.31 -18.44 28.05
C TYR A 529 25.36 -16.94 27.77
N ALA A 530 24.21 -16.28 27.84
CA ALA A 530 24.09 -14.84 27.72
C ALA A 530 24.90 -14.10 28.81
N TYR A 531 24.81 -14.55 30.06
CA TYR A 531 25.58 -13.98 31.17
C TYR A 531 27.09 -14.09 30.93
N ALA A 532 27.59 -15.29 30.62
CA ALA A 532 29.01 -15.51 30.34
C ALA A 532 29.51 -14.63 29.18
N PHE A 533 28.74 -14.55 28.09
CA PHE A 533 29.08 -13.71 26.94
C PHE A 533 29.11 -12.21 27.31
N GLU A 534 28.08 -11.70 27.98
CA GLU A 534 28.00 -10.30 28.39
C GLU A 534 29.15 -9.93 29.34
N GLN A 535 29.40 -10.75 30.36
CA GLN A 535 30.44 -10.46 31.37
C GLN A 535 31.83 -10.37 30.75
N ALA A 536 32.12 -11.21 29.75
CA ALA A 536 33.40 -11.22 29.05
C ALA A 536 33.56 -10.04 28.06
N THR A 537 32.47 -9.64 27.40
CA THR A 537 32.56 -8.74 26.24
C THR A 537 32.11 -7.30 26.49
N ARG A 538 31.12 -7.10 27.39
CA ARG A 538 30.55 -5.80 27.79
C ARG A 538 30.29 -4.86 26.61
N ARG A 539 29.66 -5.37 25.54
CA ARG A 539 29.50 -4.66 24.25
C ARG A 539 28.44 -3.56 24.24
N ARG A 540 27.60 -3.45 25.27
CA ARG A 540 26.61 -2.38 25.37
C ARG A 540 27.31 -1.03 25.48
N VAL A 541 26.78 -0.04 24.74
CA VAL A 541 27.18 1.37 24.82
C VAL A 541 25.93 2.19 25.10
N ALA A 542 26.01 3.16 26.01
CA ALA A 542 24.90 4.06 26.29
C ALA A 542 24.52 4.88 25.04
N PRO A 543 23.23 5.16 24.78
CA PRO A 543 22.82 5.96 23.63
C PRO A 543 23.32 7.41 23.74
N ASN A 544 23.86 7.95 22.65
CA ASN A 544 24.43 9.29 22.60
C ASN A 544 23.38 10.43 22.67
N MET A 545 22.13 10.16 22.30
CA MET A 545 21.06 11.18 22.26
C MET A 545 20.44 11.47 23.64
N THR A 546 20.74 10.65 24.64
CA THR A 546 20.16 10.77 26.00
C THR A 546 21.24 10.80 27.08
N PRO A 547 22.19 11.75 27.00
CA PRO A 547 23.29 11.84 27.95
C PRO A 547 22.79 12.04 29.39
N ALA A 548 23.70 11.94 30.35
CA ALA A 548 23.36 12.23 31.74
C ALA A 548 23.01 13.71 31.92
N LEU A 549 21.92 13.97 32.63
CA LEU A 549 21.55 15.26 33.19
C LEU A 549 22.37 15.54 34.45
N SER A 550 22.44 16.81 34.86
CA SER A 550 23.01 17.17 36.16
C SER A 550 22.27 16.50 37.32
N SER A 551 20.95 16.33 37.19
CA SER A 551 20.10 15.63 38.17
C SER A 551 20.24 14.11 38.15
N ASP A 552 20.98 13.52 37.21
CA ASP A 552 21.22 12.06 37.22
C ASP A 552 22.36 11.65 38.14
N VAL A 553 23.11 12.63 38.64
CA VAL A 553 24.23 12.41 39.55
C VAL A 553 23.74 12.28 40.98
N ILE A 554 24.03 11.14 41.62
CA ILE A 554 23.74 10.86 43.02
C ILE A 554 25.07 10.75 43.78
N GLN A 555 25.22 11.55 44.83
CA GLN A 555 26.37 11.47 45.72
C GLN A 555 26.12 10.35 46.73
N THR A 556 26.92 9.29 46.68
CA THR A 556 26.83 8.19 47.63
C THR A 556 27.86 8.34 48.75
N GLU A 557 27.41 8.45 50.00
CA GLU A 557 28.33 8.47 51.13
C GLU A 557 28.92 7.07 51.37
N LEU A 558 30.23 6.98 51.56
CA LEU A 558 30.90 5.78 52.07
C LEU A 558 30.57 5.67 53.56
N LEU A 559 29.66 4.76 53.93
CA LEU A 559 29.26 4.52 55.32
C LEU A 559 30.49 4.28 56.23
N SER A 560 30.71 5.20 57.16
CA SER A 560 31.51 4.97 58.38
C SER A 560 30.66 4.88 59.66
N ALA A 561 29.33 4.96 59.56
CA ALA A 561 28.42 4.64 60.66
C ALA A 561 27.03 4.26 60.12
N ALA A 562 26.36 3.32 60.77
CA ALA A 562 24.99 2.94 60.46
C ALA A 562 24.06 4.19 60.43
N PRO A 563 23.13 4.31 59.48
CA PRO A 563 22.20 5.43 59.44
C PRO A 563 21.45 5.50 60.78
N GLN A 564 21.52 6.65 61.47
CA GLN A 564 20.59 6.93 62.56
C GLN A 564 19.17 6.85 61.99
N ALA A 565 18.29 6.10 62.68
CA ALA A 565 16.89 5.99 62.32
C ALA A 565 16.32 7.39 62.07
N ALA A 566 15.99 7.69 60.81
CA ALA A 566 15.26 8.90 60.46
C ALA A 566 14.00 8.91 61.33
N GLY A 567 13.83 9.97 62.11
CA GLY A 567 12.70 10.10 63.03
C GLY A 567 11.37 9.93 62.30
N LYS A 568 10.33 9.56 63.06
CA LYS A 568 8.93 9.48 62.63
C LYS A 568 8.37 10.87 62.24
N GLY A 569 9.00 11.57 61.31
CA GLY A 569 8.53 12.84 60.78
C GLY A 569 7.31 12.64 59.91
N ARG A 570 6.35 13.55 60.00
CA ARG A 570 5.18 13.57 59.11
C ARG A 570 5.65 13.74 57.67
N ARG A 571 5.03 12.97 56.76
CA ARG A 571 5.30 13.01 55.31
C ARG A 571 5.07 14.43 54.78
N VAL A 572 6.03 14.93 53.99
CA VAL A 572 5.85 16.18 53.26
C VAL A 572 4.79 15.96 52.18
N GLY A 573 3.64 16.61 52.33
CA GLY A 573 2.60 16.61 51.31
C GLY A 573 2.90 17.67 50.26
N VAL A 574 2.91 17.30 48.98
CA VAL A 574 3.06 18.26 47.88
C VAL A 574 1.82 18.13 46.99
N ASN A 575 1.03 19.20 46.91
CA ASN A 575 -0.06 19.30 45.95
C ASN A 575 0.35 20.30 44.86
N VAL A 576 0.18 19.91 43.59
CA VAL A 576 0.52 20.74 42.44
C VAL A 576 -0.73 20.94 41.59
N GLU A 577 -1.11 22.19 41.40
CA GLU A 577 -2.18 22.59 40.49
C GLU A 577 -1.58 23.39 39.33
N GLY A 578 -1.91 23.01 38.11
CA GLY A 578 -1.51 23.73 36.90
C GLY A 578 -2.72 24.29 36.16
N GLU A 579 -2.69 25.58 35.84
CA GLU A 579 -3.68 26.24 34.99
C GLU A 579 -2.99 26.72 33.72
N ARG A 580 -3.56 26.38 32.56
CA ARG A 580 -3.06 26.78 31.24
C ARG A 580 -3.99 27.82 30.65
N MET A 581 -3.46 29.00 30.32
CA MET A 581 -4.20 30.09 29.70
C MET A 581 -3.58 30.43 28.36
N GLU A 582 -4.36 30.44 27.28
CA GLU A 582 -3.86 30.92 25.99
C GLU A 582 -3.81 32.46 26.00
N ILE A 583 -2.61 33.03 25.88
CA ILE A 583 -2.41 34.48 25.90
C ILE A 583 -2.26 35.06 24.49
N SER A 584 -1.89 34.22 23.52
CA SER A 584 -1.91 34.50 22.09
C SER A 584 -1.95 33.18 21.29
N PRO A 585 -2.31 33.17 19.99
CA PRO A 585 -2.39 31.94 19.20
C PRO A 585 -1.11 31.11 19.31
N GLY A 586 -1.22 29.93 19.91
CA GLY A 586 -0.08 29.03 20.08
C GLY A 586 0.93 29.46 21.15
N THR A 587 0.63 30.42 22.03
CA THR A 587 1.42 30.73 23.23
C THR A 587 0.54 30.66 24.46
N TYR A 588 1.00 29.92 25.47
CA TYR A 588 0.23 29.69 26.69
C TYR A 588 1.01 30.22 27.88
N GLU A 589 0.32 30.85 28.81
CA GLU A 589 0.83 31.03 30.15
C GLU A 589 0.43 29.82 30.98
N LEU A 590 1.43 29.20 31.62
CA LEU A 590 1.25 28.13 32.59
C LEU A 590 1.42 28.72 33.98
N GLN A 591 0.35 28.72 34.77
CA GLN A 591 0.42 29.07 36.17
C GLN A 591 0.42 27.79 37.01
N ILE A 592 1.51 27.59 37.76
CA ILE A 592 1.68 26.44 38.65
C ILE A 592 1.55 26.93 40.08
N ARG A 593 0.64 26.33 40.83
CA ARG A 593 0.48 26.53 42.27
C ARG A 593 0.96 25.27 42.98
N VAL A 594 1.89 25.44 43.91
CA VAL A 594 2.43 24.35 44.73
C VAL A 594 2.08 24.63 46.18
N ASP A 595 1.37 23.70 46.80
CA ASP A 595 1.07 23.69 48.24
C ASP A 595 1.94 22.61 48.89
N VAL A 596 2.87 22.99 49.76
CA VAL A 596 3.69 22.05 50.54
C VAL A 596 3.25 22.08 51.99
N ASP A 597 2.79 20.92 52.44
CA ASP A 597 2.49 20.61 53.83
C ASP A 597 3.70 19.92 54.47
N ALA A 598 4.51 20.68 55.21
CA ALA A 598 5.71 20.19 55.90
C ALA A 598 5.73 20.66 57.37
N GLU A 599 6.31 19.86 58.26
CA GLU A 599 6.53 20.22 59.67
C GLU A 599 7.76 21.12 59.90
N THR A 600 8.38 21.61 58.83
CA THR A 600 9.56 22.49 58.84
C THR A 600 9.33 23.72 57.96
N ASP A 601 9.92 24.85 58.36
CA ASP A 601 9.98 26.07 57.54
C ASP A 601 11.14 26.07 56.54
N GLU A 602 12.08 25.13 56.65
CA GLU A 602 13.22 24.95 55.75
C GLU A 602 12.83 24.05 54.56
N VAL A 603 12.13 24.64 53.59
CA VAL A 603 11.74 23.97 52.33
C VAL A 603 12.55 24.55 51.17
N ASP A 604 13.34 23.70 50.50
CA ASP A 604 13.91 23.99 49.18
C ASP A 604 12.97 23.44 48.10
N LEU A 605 12.49 24.31 47.22
CA LEU A 605 11.51 23.96 46.19
C LEU A 605 12.10 24.14 44.80
N GLN A 606 12.16 23.05 44.05
CA GLN A 606 12.54 23.05 42.65
C GLN A 606 11.34 22.64 41.80
N VAL A 607 10.97 23.48 40.85
CA VAL A 607 9.88 23.20 39.92
C VAL A 607 10.48 23.02 38.53
N PHE A 608 10.14 21.91 37.88
CA PHE A 608 10.56 21.63 36.52
C PHE A 608 9.33 21.56 35.63
N VAL A 609 9.37 22.24 34.49
CA VAL A 609 8.34 22.16 33.46
C VAL A 609 9.01 21.74 32.18
N ASP A 610 8.53 20.62 31.63
CA ASP A 610 9.13 19.99 30.45
C ASP A 610 10.66 19.82 30.57
N GLY A 611 11.10 19.45 31.78
CA GLY A 611 12.50 19.18 32.09
C GLY A 611 13.36 20.42 32.37
N LYS A 612 12.85 21.64 32.18
CA LYS A 612 13.55 22.88 32.51
C LYS A 612 13.17 23.36 33.91
N GLN A 613 14.17 23.65 34.73
CA GLN A 613 13.95 24.25 36.06
C GLN A 613 13.43 25.67 35.91
N ILE A 614 12.42 26.04 36.70
CA ILE A 614 11.95 27.42 36.83
C ILE A 614 12.95 28.20 37.70
N ASP A 615 13.33 29.40 37.26
CA ASP A 615 14.18 30.30 38.04
C ASP A 615 13.53 30.64 39.39
N SER A 616 14.33 30.61 40.46
CA SER A 616 13.84 30.87 41.83
C SER A 616 13.18 32.24 42.00
N GLU A 617 13.52 33.22 41.16
CA GLU A 617 12.90 34.56 41.16
C GLU A 617 11.43 34.55 40.70
N LEU A 618 11.03 33.54 39.92
CA LEU A 618 9.65 33.37 39.45
C LEU A 618 8.78 32.59 40.46
N LEU A 619 9.40 31.97 41.48
CA LEU A 619 8.72 31.25 42.56
C LEU A 619 8.38 32.21 43.70
N GLN A 620 7.13 32.69 43.74
CA GLN A 620 6.67 33.60 44.79
C GLN A 620 5.99 32.83 45.92
N ARG A 621 6.53 32.92 47.14
CA ARG A 621 5.87 32.41 48.36
C ARG A 621 4.70 33.33 48.73
N ARG A 622 3.49 32.79 48.88
CA ARG A 622 2.29 33.53 49.32
C ARG A 622 1.92 33.18 50.76
N GLY A 623 1.87 34.20 51.63
CA GLY A 623 1.32 34.11 52.99
C GLY A 623 2.36 33.89 54.09
N THR A 624 1.92 34.06 55.34
CA THR A 624 2.70 33.80 56.57
C THR A 624 2.12 32.56 57.26
N GLY A 625 2.75 31.40 57.07
CA GLY A 625 2.32 30.10 57.61
C GLY A 625 1.84 29.12 56.52
N ASN A 626 2.40 27.90 56.55
CA ASN A 626 2.29 26.75 55.63
C ASN A 626 2.56 27.08 54.15
N GLY A 627 3.60 26.45 53.61
CA GLY A 627 4.26 26.81 52.35
C GLY A 627 3.35 26.77 51.12
N LYS A 628 2.87 27.92 50.66
CA LYS A 628 2.22 28.06 49.36
C LYS A 628 3.12 28.84 48.42
N TRP A 629 3.44 28.26 47.27
CA TRP A 629 4.21 28.91 46.21
C TRP A 629 3.38 29.01 44.95
N VAL A 630 3.57 30.10 44.22
CA VAL A 630 3.01 30.28 42.88
C VAL A 630 4.17 30.59 41.95
N ALA A 631 4.25 29.84 40.85
CA ALA A 631 5.09 30.16 39.71
C ALA A 631 4.18 30.45 38.51
N SER A 632 4.47 31.54 37.82
CA SER A 632 3.89 31.81 36.50
C SER A 632 5.01 31.75 35.47
N MET A 633 4.76 31.04 34.37
CA MET A 633 5.69 30.92 33.26
C MET A 633 4.93 31.04 31.95
N THR A 634 5.44 31.88 31.05
CA THR A 634 4.99 31.88 29.66
C THR A 634 5.70 30.78 28.90
N GLN A 635 4.93 29.87 28.33
CA GLN A 635 5.40 28.76 27.53
C GLN A 635 4.74 28.79 26.14
N THR A 636 5.54 29.01 25.11
CA THR A 636 5.15 28.63 23.76
C THR A 636 5.25 27.11 23.69
N PRO A 637 4.17 26.35 23.42
CA PRO A 637 4.26 24.91 23.28
C PRO A 637 5.26 24.61 22.18
N VAL A 638 6.13 23.64 22.44
CA VAL A 638 6.85 22.97 21.37
C VAL A 638 5.85 22.05 20.69
N ILE A 639 4.97 22.60 19.85
CA ILE A 639 4.38 21.85 18.75
C ILE A 639 5.30 22.11 17.55
N GLU A 640 6.47 21.47 17.60
CA GLU A 640 7.33 21.31 16.44
C GLU A 640 7.56 19.81 16.25
N GLY A 641 6.58 19.17 15.62
CA GLY A 641 6.96 18.19 14.61
C GLY A 641 7.70 18.96 13.52
N ARG A 642 9.04 18.96 13.60
CA ARG A 642 10.01 19.76 12.80
C ARG A 642 10.04 21.27 13.10
N PRO A 643 11.23 21.90 13.10
CA PRO A 643 11.36 23.33 13.30
C PRO A 643 10.76 24.12 12.14
N GLN A 644 9.76 24.95 12.42
CA GLN A 644 9.30 26.02 11.54
C GLN A 644 9.78 27.34 12.14
N GLY A 645 11.07 27.66 12.06
CA GLY A 645 11.53 28.84 12.79
C GLY A 645 12.92 29.42 12.56
N LYS A 646 13.77 28.87 11.69
CA LYS A 646 14.94 29.61 11.13
C LYS A 646 15.09 29.44 9.62
N ASP A 647 13.99 29.02 9.04
CA ASP A 647 13.93 28.42 7.73
C ASP A 647 13.26 29.36 6.73
N ALA A 648 12.52 30.40 7.10
CA ALA A 648 11.79 31.20 6.10
C ALA A 648 12.69 31.70 4.93
N VAL A 649 13.90 32.19 5.18
CA VAL A 649 14.81 32.65 4.09
C VAL A 649 15.63 31.49 3.48
N ARG A 650 16.14 30.57 4.31
CA ARG A 650 16.95 29.43 3.85
C ARG A 650 16.09 28.37 3.18
N THR A 651 14.90 28.10 3.70
CA THR A 651 13.81 27.25 3.20
C THR A 651 12.98 27.94 2.14
N LEU A 652 12.93 29.27 1.98
CA LEU A 652 12.49 29.83 0.68
C LEU A 652 13.53 29.59 -0.40
N THR A 653 14.82 29.65 -0.07
CA THR A 653 15.91 29.37 -1.01
C THR A 653 16.07 27.87 -1.28
N GLN A 654 15.87 27.03 -0.26
CA GLN A 654 15.94 25.57 -0.33
C GLN A 654 14.62 24.94 -0.76
N LEU A 655 13.44 25.52 -0.49
CA LEU A 655 12.19 25.16 -1.20
C LEU A 655 12.25 25.69 -2.61
N GLY A 656 12.82 26.87 -2.88
CA GLY A 656 13.05 27.33 -4.25
C GLY A 656 13.96 26.36 -5.01
N ALA A 657 15.08 25.95 -4.39
CA ALA A 657 16.04 25.02 -4.97
C ALA A 657 15.55 23.57 -4.97
N ALA A 658 14.81 23.11 -3.96
CA ALA A 658 14.25 21.77 -3.88
C ALA A 658 12.97 21.64 -4.69
N LEU A 659 12.16 22.70 -4.84
CA LEU A 659 11.06 22.76 -5.79
C LEU A 659 11.62 22.83 -7.21
N ALA A 660 12.66 23.62 -7.48
CA ALA A 660 13.34 23.59 -8.77
C ALA A 660 13.96 22.22 -9.04
N PHE A 661 14.68 21.63 -8.08
CA PHE A 661 15.28 20.31 -8.21
C PHE A 661 14.24 19.20 -8.30
N THR A 662 13.15 19.25 -7.54
CA THR A 662 12.03 18.29 -7.60
C THR A 662 11.25 18.49 -8.88
N LEU A 663 11.02 19.71 -9.36
CA LEU A 663 10.41 19.96 -10.66
C LEU A 663 11.34 19.51 -11.78
N ILE A 664 12.65 19.65 -11.66
CA ILE A 664 13.65 19.14 -12.62
C ILE A 664 13.69 17.62 -12.57
N VAL A 665 13.70 16.99 -11.40
CA VAL A 665 13.75 15.54 -11.21
C VAL A 665 12.43 14.91 -11.62
N VAL A 666 11.28 15.47 -11.22
CA VAL A 666 9.97 15.08 -11.73
C VAL A 666 9.92 15.32 -13.22
N PHE A 667 10.34 16.47 -13.76
CA PHE A 667 10.40 16.69 -15.21
C PHE A 667 11.27 15.65 -15.92
N PHE A 668 12.44 15.28 -15.40
CA PHE A 668 13.32 14.28 -16.02
C PHE A 668 12.84 12.84 -15.82
N LEU A 669 12.32 12.49 -14.64
CA LEU A 669 11.70 11.19 -14.37
C LEU A 669 10.42 11.02 -15.17
N ASP A 670 9.66 12.10 -15.35
CA ASP A 670 8.41 12.10 -16.10
C ASP A 670 8.66 12.12 -17.60
N ARG A 671 9.68 12.87 -18.06
CA ARG A 671 10.23 12.85 -19.43
C ARG A 671 10.79 11.50 -19.82
N ASN A 672 11.43 10.78 -18.90
CA ASN A 672 12.09 9.50 -19.20
C ASN A 672 11.23 8.26 -18.84
N TYR A 673 10.31 8.38 -17.89
CA TYR A 673 9.59 7.24 -17.29
C TYR A 673 8.10 7.49 -16.97
N ARG A 674 7.53 8.67 -17.28
CA ARG A 674 6.10 9.03 -17.07
C ARG A 674 5.56 8.69 -15.67
N VAL A 675 6.17 9.27 -14.62
CA VAL A 675 5.92 8.95 -13.21
C VAL A 675 4.77 9.72 -12.54
N LEU A 676 4.27 10.81 -13.12
CA LEU A 676 3.01 11.42 -12.65
C LEU A 676 1.81 10.46 -12.86
N PRO A 677 0.65 10.66 -12.19
CA PRO A 677 -0.56 9.86 -12.43
C PRO A 677 -1.09 10.00 -13.85
N ASN A 678 -1.71 8.96 -14.42
CA ASN A 678 -2.35 9.02 -15.75
C ASN A 678 -3.42 10.12 -15.87
N ALA A 679 -4.04 10.54 -14.76
CA ALA A 679 -4.95 11.69 -14.72
C ALA A 679 -4.24 13.05 -14.81
N ILE A 680 -2.95 13.14 -14.47
CA ILE A 680 -2.11 14.35 -14.63
C ILE A 680 -1.40 14.33 -16.00
N HIS A 681 -1.04 13.14 -16.49
CA HIS A 681 -0.50 12.93 -17.85
C HIS A 681 -1.54 12.98 -18.97
N GLY A 682 -2.76 12.52 -18.68
CA GLY A 682 -3.89 12.45 -19.60
C GLY A 682 -4.76 13.71 -19.56
N TYR A 683 -4.47 14.62 -18.63
CA TYR A 683 -5.08 15.93 -18.53
C TYR A 683 -4.03 17.04 -18.72
N MET A 684 -3.02 16.80 -19.56
CA MET A 684 -2.48 17.92 -20.31
C MET A 684 -3.43 18.09 -21.50
N PRO A 685 -4.22 19.17 -21.56
CA PRO A 685 -4.82 19.54 -22.82
C PRO A 685 -3.66 19.59 -23.82
N THR A 686 -3.72 18.83 -24.91
CA THR A 686 -2.93 19.12 -26.12
C THR A 686 -3.29 20.51 -26.69
N HIS A 687 -4.18 21.23 -26.01
CA HIS A 687 -4.50 22.62 -26.22
C HIS A 687 -3.55 23.52 -25.42
N HIS A 688 -2.48 23.93 -26.06
CA HIS A 688 -1.79 25.14 -25.67
C HIS A 688 -2.49 26.33 -26.30
N ALA A 689 -3.52 26.84 -25.62
CA ALA A 689 -4.24 28.02 -26.09
C ALA A 689 -3.25 29.20 -26.22
N GLY A 690 -3.16 29.80 -27.41
CA GLY A 690 -2.33 30.98 -27.68
C GLY A 690 -0.88 30.70 -28.11
N LEU A 691 -0.46 29.45 -28.36
CA LEU A 691 0.86 29.16 -28.94
C LEU A 691 0.83 29.09 -30.47
N VAL A 692 1.84 29.69 -31.12
CA VAL A 692 2.10 29.58 -32.57
C VAL A 692 3.45 28.90 -32.81
N VAL A 693 3.55 28.11 -33.88
CA VAL A 693 4.79 27.42 -34.26
C VAL A 693 5.73 28.41 -34.95
N THR A 694 6.99 28.46 -34.53
CA THR A 694 8.01 29.40 -35.04
C THR A 694 9.10 28.70 -35.87
N ASP A 695 9.33 27.40 -35.66
CA ASP A 695 10.23 26.59 -36.49
C ASP A 695 9.91 25.09 -36.35
N VAL A 696 10.35 24.29 -37.34
CA VAL A 696 10.18 22.83 -37.37
C VAL A 696 11.44 22.18 -37.95
N THR A 697 11.84 21.02 -37.42
CA THR A 697 12.99 20.28 -37.97
C THR A 697 12.92 18.79 -37.65
N ILE A 698 13.70 17.99 -38.36
CA ILE A 698 13.86 16.55 -38.13
C ILE A 698 15.31 16.28 -37.77
N VAL A 699 15.51 15.46 -36.74
CA VAL A 699 16.83 15.01 -36.30
C VAL A 699 16.90 13.49 -36.40
N GLN A 700 17.95 13.00 -37.03
CA GLN A 700 18.26 11.57 -37.14
C GLN A 700 19.57 11.31 -36.39
N CYS A 701 19.58 10.27 -35.56
CA CYS A 701 20.77 9.82 -34.84
C CYS A 701 21.03 8.33 -35.03
N SER A 702 22.29 7.92 -34.84
CA SER A 702 22.72 6.53 -35.05
C SER A 702 23.34 5.92 -33.80
N SER A 703 22.93 4.71 -33.46
CA SER A 703 23.51 3.92 -32.36
C SER A 703 24.94 3.43 -32.64
N LEU A 704 25.41 3.49 -33.89
CA LEU A 704 26.79 3.16 -34.27
C LEU A 704 27.77 4.34 -34.12
N ASN A 705 27.25 5.57 -33.96
CA ASN A 705 28.06 6.76 -33.76
C ASN A 705 27.86 7.31 -32.34
N LEU A 706 28.85 7.09 -31.47
CA LEU A 706 28.83 7.49 -30.06
C LEU A 706 28.70 9.02 -29.83
N PHE A 707 28.90 9.84 -30.87
CA PHE A 707 28.74 11.30 -30.82
C PHE A 707 27.43 11.79 -31.45
N SER A 708 26.58 10.89 -31.95
CA SER A 708 25.28 11.21 -32.52
C SER A 708 24.24 11.31 -31.41
N SER A 709 23.56 12.46 -31.31
CA SER A 709 22.44 12.68 -30.39
C SER A 709 21.19 13.03 -31.18
N CYS A 710 20.04 12.51 -30.75
CA CYS A 710 18.75 12.96 -31.26
C CYS A 710 18.21 14.17 -30.50
N ASP A 711 18.81 14.56 -29.37
CA ASP A 711 18.27 15.63 -28.51
C ASP A 711 18.70 17.03 -28.98
N LEU A 712 17.72 17.90 -29.18
CA LEU A 712 17.90 19.35 -29.33
C LEU A 712 17.69 20.07 -27.99
N ASP A 713 18.07 21.35 -27.92
CA ASP A 713 17.85 22.20 -26.74
C ASP A 713 16.36 22.24 -26.36
N PRO A 714 15.96 21.68 -25.20
CA PRO A 714 14.56 21.57 -24.80
C PRO A 714 13.93 22.92 -24.45
N THR A 715 14.72 23.99 -24.27
CA THR A 715 14.21 25.35 -24.05
C THR A 715 13.68 25.99 -25.32
N THR A 716 14.12 25.51 -26.49
CA THR A 716 13.76 26.04 -27.80
C THR A 716 12.93 25.06 -28.62
N TRP A 717 13.26 23.77 -28.54
CA TRP A 717 12.70 22.71 -29.36
C TRP A 717 11.95 21.67 -28.52
N HIS A 718 10.69 21.44 -28.87
CA HIS A 718 9.86 20.38 -28.31
C HIS A 718 9.84 19.18 -29.25
N ARG A 719 10.22 18.01 -28.72
CA ARG A 719 10.16 16.74 -29.46
C ARG A 719 8.71 16.25 -29.56
N ILE A 720 8.29 15.86 -30.75
CA ILE A 720 7.08 15.05 -30.94
C ILE A 720 7.42 13.61 -30.55
N ASP A 721 6.72 13.05 -29.56
CA ASP A 721 7.02 11.75 -28.93
C ASP A 721 6.59 10.55 -29.80
N LYS A 722 7.08 10.53 -31.05
CA LYS A 722 6.88 9.48 -32.05
C LYS A 722 8.21 9.22 -32.76
N GLU A 723 8.74 8.02 -32.62
CA GLU A 723 9.95 7.59 -33.33
C GLU A 723 9.59 7.30 -34.79
N LEU A 724 10.20 8.03 -35.72
CA LEU A 724 9.79 8.06 -37.12
C LEU A 724 9.99 6.72 -37.84
N TYR A 725 10.84 5.81 -37.32
CA TYR A 725 11.02 4.46 -37.87
C TYR A 725 10.20 3.37 -37.15
N LEU A 726 9.42 3.73 -36.13
CA LEU A 726 8.63 2.81 -35.30
C LEU A 726 9.43 1.59 -34.80
N GLY A 727 10.71 1.78 -34.46
CA GLY A 727 11.61 0.71 -33.97
C GLY A 727 12.05 -0.31 -35.02
N ARG A 728 11.75 -0.09 -36.32
CA ARG A 728 12.09 -1.01 -37.40
C ARG A 728 13.50 -0.79 -37.98
N ALA A 729 14.11 0.37 -37.73
CA ALA A 729 15.49 0.64 -38.12
C ALA A 729 16.47 0.08 -37.07
N TRP A 730 17.48 -0.67 -37.52
CA TRP A 730 18.40 -1.40 -36.63
C TRP A 730 19.45 -0.50 -35.95
N THR A 731 19.88 0.56 -36.62
CA THR A 731 21.04 1.37 -36.19
C THR A 731 20.78 2.87 -36.19
N SER A 732 19.54 3.28 -36.45
CA SER A 732 19.15 4.68 -36.55
C SER A 732 17.79 4.91 -35.93
N THR A 733 17.59 6.09 -35.35
CA THR A 733 16.30 6.61 -34.88
C THR A 733 16.13 8.03 -35.39
N ALA A 734 14.89 8.46 -35.63
CA ALA A 734 14.61 9.83 -36.03
C ALA A 734 13.38 10.40 -35.32
N TYR A 735 13.40 11.70 -35.04
CA TYR A 735 12.32 12.41 -34.34
C TYR A 735 12.05 13.78 -34.98
N LEU A 736 10.77 14.20 -34.93
CA LEU A 736 10.32 15.53 -35.33
C LEU A 736 10.38 16.49 -34.12
N TYR A 737 10.82 17.73 -34.37
CA TYR A 737 10.90 18.79 -33.37
C TYR A 737 10.18 20.05 -33.84
N ILE A 738 9.49 20.72 -32.93
CA ILE A 738 8.83 22.01 -33.15
C ILE A 738 9.29 23.07 -32.15
N SER A 739 9.40 24.32 -32.57
CA SER A 739 9.55 25.48 -31.70
C SER A 739 8.24 26.27 -31.69
N ARG A 740 7.85 26.80 -30.53
CA ARG A 740 6.58 27.52 -30.35
C ARG A 740 6.73 28.64 -29.33
N LYS A 741 5.96 29.71 -29.52
CA LYS A 741 5.90 30.86 -28.59
C LYS A 741 4.46 31.29 -28.39
N HIS A 742 4.16 31.89 -27.23
CA HIS A 742 2.88 32.57 -27.07
C HIS A 742 2.84 33.76 -28.02
N GLU A 743 1.68 34.02 -28.60
CA GLU A 743 1.50 35.12 -29.53
C GLU A 743 1.87 36.48 -28.91
N GLU A 744 1.59 36.66 -27.61
CA GLU A 744 1.98 37.84 -26.83
C GLU A 744 3.49 37.99 -26.61
N ASP A 745 4.25 36.90 -26.70
CA ASP A 745 5.71 36.86 -26.51
C ASP A 745 6.49 37.06 -27.81
N LEU A 746 5.81 37.27 -28.94
CA LEU A 746 6.46 37.49 -30.23
C LEU A 746 7.15 38.86 -30.30
N THR A 747 8.47 38.82 -30.49
CA THR A 747 9.29 40.02 -30.72
C THR A 747 9.25 40.44 -32.19
N SER A 748 9.84 41.60 -32.52
CA SER A 748 9.92 42.07 -33.92
C SER A 748 10.82 41.22 -34.81
N ASP A 749 11.70 40.41 -34.22
CA ASP A 749 12.67 39.58 -34.93
C ASP A 749 12.17 38.13 -35.10
N ASP A 750 11.08 37.76 -34.44
CA ASP A 750 10.49 36.44 -34.53
C ASP A 750 9.74 36.24 -35.84
N LYS A 751 9.91 35.06 -36.44
CA LYS A 751 9.10 34.61 -37.57
C LYS A 751 8.20 33.47 -37.15
N VAL A 752 6.94 33.53 -37.57
CA VAL A 752 5.96 32.46 -37.37
C VAL A 752 5.87 31.58 -38.60
N VAL A 753 5.66 30.28 -38.40
CA VAL A 753 5.47 29.31 -39.48
C VAL A 753 4.06 29.47 -40.04
N MET A 754 4.01 29.91 -41.29
CA MET A 754 2.76 30.10 -42.03
C MET A 754 2.37 28.85 -42.80
N ASP A 755 3.36 28.09 -43.27
CA ASP A 755 3.08 26.87 -44.00
C ASP A 755 4.24 25.87 -43.93
N ILE A 756 3.90 24.60 -44.07
CA ILE A 756 4.86 23.49 -44.09
C ILE A 756 4.48 22.56 -45.21
N SER A 757 5.46 22.14 -46.00
CA SER A 757 5.30 21.14 -47.04
C SER A 757 6.45 20.14 -47.00
N VAL A 758 6.23 18.96 -47.56
CA VAL A 758 7.24 17.89 -47.65
C VAL A 758 7.36 17.50 -49.13
N GLY A 759 8.59 17.47 -49.65
CA GLY A 759 8.86 17.09 -51.04
C GLY A 759 10.30 17.36 -51.47
N ARG A 760 10.69 16.78 -52.61
CA ARG A 760 12.04 16.96 -53.19
C ARG A 760 12.29 18.35 -53.78
N LEU A 761 11.22 19.06 -54.14
CA LEU A 761 11.27 20.33 -54.85
C LEU A 761 10.73 21.46 -53.97
N ASN A 762 11.23 22.69 -54.18
CA ASN A 762 10.74 23.87 -53.48
C ASN A 762 9.26 24.14 -53.87
N PRO A 763 8.34 24.28 -52.90
CA PRO A 763 6.91 24.52 -53.16
C PRO A 763 6.61 25.73 -54.04
N ALA A 764 7.41 26.80 -53.96
CA ALA A 764 7.23 28.00 -54.77
C ALA A 764 7.36 27.71 -56.28
N GLN A 765 8.26 26.79 -56.67
CA GLN A 765 8.46 26.42 -58.07
C GLN A 765 7.35 25.50 -58.62
N ALA A 766 6.59 24.84 -57.75
CA ALA A 766 5.50 23.95 -58.15
C ALA A 766 4.17 24.70 -58.37
N GLN A 767 3.96 25.86 -57.74
CA GLN A 767 2.76 26.69 -57.91
C GLN A 767 2.84 27.66 -59.11
N ASP A 768 4.06 28.02 -59.56
CA ASP A 768 4.31 28.94 -60.68
C ASP A 768 3.86 28.43 -62.07
N ALA A 769 3.39 27.19 -62.19
CA ALA A 769 2.80 26.69 -63.43
C ALA A 769 1.39 27.26 -63.74
N LYS A 770 0.74 27.97 -62.80
CA LYS A 770 -0.64 28.47 -63.00
C LYS A 770 -0.95 29.94 -62.65
N SER A 771 -0.03 30.75 -62.13
CA SER A 771 -0.30 32.20 -61.96
C SER A 771 0.95 33.06 -62.00
N GLN A 772 1.04 33.93 -63.00
CA GLN A 772 2.05 34.98 -63.10
C GLN A 772 1.73 36.15 -62.16
N LYS A 773 2.78 36.64 -61.46
CA LYS A 773 2.91 37.83 -60.59
C LYS A 773 2.74 37.58 -59.09
N GLY A 774 3.86 37.59 -58.38
CA GLY A 774 3.93 37.86 -56.93
C GLY A 774 5.28 37.45 -56.37
N LYS A 775 5.80 38.21 -55.39
CA LYS A 775 7.09 38.03 -54.69
C LYS A 775 7.53 36.57 -54.52
N GLN A 776 8.79 36.30 -54.85
CA GLN A 776 9.51 35.06 -54.51
C GLN A 776 9.28 34.76 -53.02
N GLU A 777 8.50 33.74 -52.72
CA GLU A 777 8.21 33.34 -51.35
C GLU A 777 9.42 32.57 -50.80
N ASP A 778 10.02 33.07 -49.72
CA ASP A 778 11.19 32.45 -49.07
C ASP A 778 10.79 31.17 -48.32
N TRP A 779 10.72 30.05 -49.05
CA TRP A 779 10.61 28.71 -48.48
C TRP A 779 12.00 28.18 -48.09
N GLU A 780 12.13 27.71 -46.86
CA GLU A 780 13.38 27.22 -46.30
C GLU A 780 13.41 25.69 -46.28
N SER A 781 14.49 25.09 -46.78
CA SER A 781 14.69 23.63 -46.76
C SER A 781 15.17 23.13 -45.39
N ARG A 782 14.75 21.92 -45.02
CA ARG A 782 15.07 21.20 -43.79
C ARG A 782 15.28 19.70 -44.07
N PRO A 783 15.91 18.93 -43.15
CA PRO A 783 16.07 17.49 -43.29
C PRO A 783 14.75 16.75 -43.52
N GLY A 784 14.80 15.56 -44.14
CA GLY A 784 13.61 14.75 -44.42
C GLY A 784 12.73 15.30 -45.56
N GLY A 785 13.24 16.21 -46.39
CA GLY A 785 12.48 16.83 -47.48
C GLY A 785 11.49 17.90 -47.01
N LEU A 786 11.66 18.41 -45.79
CA LEU A 786 10.77 19.40 -45.18
C LEU A 786 11.05 20.80 -45.73
N TRP A 787 9.99 21.56 -46.02
CA TRP A 787 10.02 22.94 -46.46
C TRP A 787 9.13 23.80 -45.55
N ILE A 788 9.66 24.92 -45.08
CA ILE A 788 8.97 25.79 -44.12
C ILE A 788 8.87 27.20 -44.70
N LYS A 789 7.66 27.76 -44.67
CA LYS A 789 7.38 29.15 -45.01
C LYS A 789 7.15 29.94 -43.73
N ARG A 790 7.94 30.99 -43.52
CA ARG A 790 7.85 31.81 -42.32
C ARG A 790 7.59 33.29 -42.62
N SER A 791 6.85 33.96 -41.75
CA SER A 791 6.53 35.39 -41.86
C SER A 791 7.01 36.13 -40.61
N GLY A 792 7.69 37.27 -40.80
CA GLY A 792 8.06 38.19 -39.71
C GLY A 792 7.02 39.29 -39.45
N SER A 793 5.86 39.23 -40.09
CA SER A 793 4.79 40.21 -39.87
C SER A 793 4.00 39.86 -38.61
N LYS A 794 3.91 40.78 -37.65
CA LYS A 794 3.09 40.59 -36.43
C LYS A 794 1.63 40.27 -36.69
N LYS A 795 1.04 40.73 -37.80
CA LYS A 795 -0.34 40.39 -38.19
C LYS A 795 -0.52 38.95 -38.71
N SER A 796 0.58 38.22 -38.89
CA SER A 796 0.55 36.86 -39.43
C SER A 796 0.26 35.81 -38.37
N SER A 797 0.50 36.10 -37.08
CA SER A 797 0.12 35.20 -35.98
C SER A 797 -1.39 35.21 -35.72
N ASP A 798 -2.06 36.34 -35.95
CA ASP A 798 -3.53 36.47 -35.86
C ASP A 798 -4.29 35.81 -37.03
N SER A 799 -3.58 35.17 -37.97
CA SER A 799 -4.17 34.57 -39.17
C SER A 799 -4.75 33.19 -38.88
N ASP A 800 -5.93 32.87 -39.41
CA ASP A 800 -6.48 31.50 -39.41
C ASP A 800 -5.56 30.49 -40.13
N ASP A 801 -4.63 30.97 -40.96
CA ASP A 801 -3.69 30.15 -41.72
C ASP A 801 -2.38 29.85 -40.97
N VAL A 802 -2.10 30.48 -39.81
CA VAL A 802 -0.87 30.23 -39.05
C VAL A 802 -0.83 28.79 -38.54
N ILE A 803 0.34 28.15 -38.54
CA ILE A 803 0.48 26.82 -37.97
C ILE A 803 0.62 26.92 -36.46
N THR A 804 -0.30 26.29 -35.74
CA THR A 804 -0.35 26.28 -34.27
C THR A 804 0.09 24.95 -33.66
N ASP A 805 0.24 23.90 -34.47
CA ASP A 805 0.75 22.59 -34.03
C ASP A 805 1.17 21.69 -35.19
N VAL A 806 2.02 20.70 -34.90
CA VAL A 806 2.51 19.71 -35.88
C VAL A 806 2.66 18.34 -35.23
N ASP A 807 2.29 17.29 -35.96
CA ASP A 807 2.38 15.88 -35.53
C ASP A 807 2.65 14.99 -36.75
N VAL A 808 2.83 13.68 -36.55
CA VAL A 808 3.06 12.69 -37.61
C VAL A 808 2.08 11.52 -37.55
N LEU A 809 1.72 11.00 -38.72
CA LEU A 809 0.92 9.78 -38.90
C LEU A 809 1.66 8.82 -39.83
N PHE A 810 1.33 7.53 -39.75
CA PHE A 810 2.09 6.46 -40.41
C PHE A 810 1.24 5.67 -41.40
N GLY A 811 1.87 5.17 -42.46
CA GLY A 811 1.25 4.33 -43.49
C GLY A 811 0.60 5.10 -44.63
N ASP A 812 0.53 4.45 -45.78
CA ASP A 812 0.01 5.06 -47.03
C ASP A 812 -1.49 5.35 -46.94
N ASP A 813 -2.17 4.69 -46.01
CA ASP A 813 -3.59 4.83 -45.72
C ASP A 813 -3.86 5.68 -44.46
N ALA A 814 -2.87 6.46 -44.00
CA ALA A 814 -3.03 7.42 -42.91
C ALA A 814 -4.12 8.46 -43.24
N VAL A 815 -4.97 8.76 -42.26
CA VAL A 815 -5.98 9.81 -42.35
C VAL A 815 -5.97 10.67 -41.10
N GLU A 816 -6.33 11.95 -41.26
CA GLU A 816 -6.44 12.89 -40.14
C GLU A 816 -7.90 13.04 -39.71
N ALA A 817 -8.16 12.93 -38.42
CA ALA A 817 -9.51 13.00 -37.84
C ALA A 817 -9.69 14.19 -36.88
N ARG A 818 -8.60 14.83 -36.45
CA ARG A 818 -8.66 15.98 -35.54
C ARG A 818 -9.12 17.22 -36.31
N ASP A 819 -10.06 17.95 -35.73
CA ASP A 819 -10.56 19.20 -36.32
C ASP A 819 -9.45 20.25 -36.42
N GLY A 820 -9.40 20.96 -37.54
CA GLY A 820 -8.37 21.97 -37.83
C GLY A 820 -6.99 21.39 -38.19
N TRP A 821 -6.83 20.07 -38.22
CA TRP A 821 -5.60 19.40 -38.65
C TRP A 821 -5.71 18.92 -40.10
N ALA A 822 -4.59 18.91 -40.81
CA ALA A 822 -4.50 18.35 -42.15
C ALA A 822 -3.10 17.77 -42.44
N ILE A 823 -3.07 16.63 -43.13
CA ILE A 823 -1.83 16.08 -43.71
C ILE A 823 -1.31 17.05 -44.78
N THR A 824 -0.01 17.31 -44.79
CA THR A 824 0.63 18.23 -45.73
C THR A 824 1.79 17.59 -46.50
N GLY A 825 1.93 17.97 -47.77
CA GLY A 825 3.01 17.49 -48.65
C GLY A 825 2.94 15.99 -48.98
N THR A 826 4.06 15.46 -49.43
CA THR A 826 4.27 14.01 -49.61
C THR A 826 4.79 13.36 -48.33
N GLN A 827 5.04 12.05 -48.34
CA GLN A 827 5.75 11.40 -47.25
C GLN A 827 7.14 12.01 -46.99
N LEU A 828 7.61 11.94 -45.74
CA LEU A 828 8.96 12.35 -45.35
C LEU A 828 10.01 11.54 -46.12
N LEU A 829 11.06 12.22 -46.58
CA LEU A 829 12.14 11.66 -47.38
C LEU A 829 13.30 11.25 -46.46
N LEU A 830 13.13 10.15 -45.73
CA LEU A 830 14.15 9.60 -44.83
C LEU A 830 14.87 8.43 -45.49
N ASP A 831 16.21 8.45 -45.46
CA ASP A 831 17.04 7.44 -46.11
C ASP A 831 17.22 6.24 -45.18
N THR A 832 16.57 5.12 -45.50
CA THR A 832 16.55 3.92 -44.66
C THR A 832 16.63 2.69 -45.56
N GLY A 833 17.65 1.87 -45.37
CA GLY A 833 17.95 0.70 -46.22
C GLY A 833 16.97 -0.48 -46.09
N GLY A 834 15.66 -0.25 -45.86
CA GLY A 834 14.65 -1.29 -45.69
C GLY A 834 13.20 -0.80 -45.87
N PRO A 835 12.20 -1.71 -45.88
CA PRO A 835 10.79 -1.36 -46.09
C PRO A 835 10.15 -0.79 -44.81
N LEU A 836 10.06 0.53 -44.73
CA LEU A 836 9.32 1.25 -43.69
C LEU A 836 7.94 1.68 -44.20
N LEU A 837 7.02 1.93 -43.26
CA LEU A 837 5.76 2.61 -43.54
C LEU A 837 6.06 4.05 -43.98
N SER A 838 5.23 4.61 -44.86
CA SER A 838 5.29 6.03 -45.18
C SER A 838 4.97 6.87 -43.95
N ILE A 839 5.55 8.06 -43.89
CA ILE A 839 5.44 8.95 -42.72
C ILE A 839 4.90 10.28 -43.20
N HIS A 840 3.72 10.64 -42.72
CA HIS A 840 2.99 11.82 -43.13
C HIS A 840 3.02 12.89 -42.04
N LEU A 841 3.37 14.11 -42.44
CA LEU A 841 3.29 15.26 -41.54
C LEU A 841 1.86 15.79 -41.51
N THR A 842 1.32 16.08 -40.33
CA THR A 842 0.02 16.71 -40.14
C THR A 842 0.15 17.97 -39.30
N VAL A 843 -0.57 19.02 -39.68
CA VAL A 843 -0.43 20.36 -39.09
C VAL A 843 -1.79 20.92 -38.69
N ARG A 844 -1.86 21.61 -37.55
CA ARG A 844 -3.03 22.39 -37.14
C ARG A 844 -2.89 23.84 -37.58
N ARG A 845 -3.94 24.40 -38.19
CA ARG A 845 -3.98 25.83 -38.56
C ARG A 845 -5.00 26.60 -37.73
N GLY A 846 -4.62 27.82 -37.34
CA GLY A 846 -5.46 28.75 -36.59
C GLY A 846 -5.72 28.33 -35.14
N ALA A 847 -6.53 29.14 -34.45
CA ALA A 847 -6.89 28.91 -33.05
C ALA A 847 -7.83 27.70 -32.88
N PRO A 848 -7.66 26.89 -31.82
CA PRO A 848 -8.59 25.80 -31.52
C PRO A 848 -10.01 26.34 -31.29
N LYS A 849 -10.99 25.82 -32.04
CA LYS A 849 -12.41 26.18 -31.86
C LYS A 849 -13.01 25.39 -30.71
N GLU A 850 -13.73 26.06 -29.81
CA GLU A 850 -14.52 25.41 -28.76
C GLU A 850 -15.63 24.57 -29.40
N ARG A 851 -15.72 23.30 -29.03
CA ARG A 851 -16.64 22.35 -29.66
C ARG A 851 -17.84 22.07 -28.78
N LYS A 852 -19.04 22.25 -29.34
CA LYS A 852 -20.27 21.78 -28.71
C LYS A 852 -20.43 20.28 -28.99
N LYS A 853 -20.38 19.44 -27.95
CA LYS A 853 -20.65 17.99 -28.08
C LYS A 853 -22.09 17.78 -28.62
N PRO A 854 -22.31 16.81 -29.52
CA PRO A 854 -23.65 16.53 -30.03
C PRO A 854 -24.55 16.02 -28.91
N GLU A 855 -25.84 16.35 -28.97
CA GLU A 855 -26.87 15.77 -28.09
C GLU A 855 -27.70 14.80 -28.95
N PRO A 856 -27.50 13.48 -28.83
CA PRO A 856 -28.29 12.51 -29.56
C PRO A 856 -29.77 12.62 -29.16
N ARG A 857 -30.66 12.60 -30.16
CA ARG A 857 -32.11 12.72 -29.93
C ARG A 857 -32.87 11.70 -30.76
N ILE A 858 -33.99 11.24 -30.22
CA ILE A 858 -34.94 10.39 -30.94
C ILE A 858 -35.45 11.12 -32.18
N GLY A 859 -35.44 10.41 -33.32
CA GLY A 859 -35.86 10.96 -34.62
C GLY A 859 -37.37 11.30 -34.68
N HIS A 860 -37.77 11.99 -35.75
CA HIS A 860 -39.18 12.38 -35.96
C HIS A 860 -40.14 11.19 -36.07
N ASN A 861 -39.63 10.03 -36.48
CA ASN A 861 -40.36 8.76 -36.57
C ASN A 861 -40.42 8.00 -35.23
N GLY A 862 -39.85 8.54 -34.15
CA GLY A 862 -39.76 7.88 -32.83
C GLY A 862 -38.72 6.76 -32.76
N LYS A 863 -37.89 6.61 -33.79
CA LYS A 863 -36.86 5.57 -33.88
C LYS A 863 -35.46 6.13 -33.69
N PHE A 864 -34.54 5.28 -33.24
CA PHE A 864 -33.13 5.59 -33.09
C PHE A 864 -32.28 4.35 -33.39
N LYS A 865 -31.31 4.47 -34.29
CA LYS A 865 -30.49 3.35 -34.77
C LYS A 865 -29.04 3.44 -34.26
N ILE A 866 -28.60 2.38 -33.59
CA ILE A 866 -27.22 2.21 -33.10
C ILE A 866 -26.52 1.13 -33.93
N MET A 867 -25.35 1.43 -34.47
CA MET A 867 -24.47 0.44 -35.09
C MET A 867 -23.29 0.15 -34.15
N GLN A 868 -23.07 -1.12 -33.82
CA GLN A 868 -21.96 -1.55 -33.00
C GLN A 868 -20.83 -2.10 -33.87
N ILE A 869 -19.63 -1.58 -33.67
CA ILE A 869 -18.41 -1.92 -34.39
C ILE A 869 -17.36 -2.33 -33.35
N GLY A 870 -17.06 -3.62 -33.25
CA GLY A 870 -15.95 -4.15 -32.44
C GLY A 870 -14.89 -4.78 -33.35
N ASP A 871 -13.75 -5.17 -32.80
CA ASP A 871 -12.90 -6.18 -33.45
C ASP A 871 -12.43 -5.78 -34.87
N LEU A 872 -12.00 -4.52 -35.04
CA LEU A 872 -11.47 -4.03 -36.31
C LEU A 872 -10.00 -4.42 -36.51
N HIS A 873 -9.20 -4.33 -35.44
CA HIS A 873 -7.75 -4.51 -35.48
C HIS A 873 -7.05 -3.77 -36.62
N LEU A 874 -7.25 -2.45 -36.67
CA LEU A 874 -6.59 -1.60 -37.65
C LEU A 874 -5.10 -1.46 -37.31
N SER A 875 -4.28 -1.42 -38.35
CA SER A 875 -2.82 -1.31 -38.27
C SER A 875 -2.32 0.10 -38.62
N ASN A 876 -1.02 0.37 -38.49
CA ASN A 876 -0.42 1.61 -39.01
C ASN A 876 -0.13 1.58 -40.53
N GLY A 877 -0.63 0.58 -41.25
CA GLY A 877 -0.59 0.51 -42.71
C GLY A 877 -1.81 -0.25 -43.22
N VAL A 878 -1.69 -0.87 -44.39
CA VAL A 878 -2.83 -1.57 -45.01
C VAL A 878 -3.18 -2.92 -44.36
N GLY A 879 -2.31 -3.45 -43.48
CA GLY A 879 -2.51 -4.73 -42.78
C GLY A 879 -2.51 -5.97 -43.70
N GLU A 880 -2.46 -7.16 -43.10
CA GLU A 880 -2.57 -8.43 -43.84
C GLU A 880 -3.87 -9.13 -43.52
N CYS A 881 -4.63 -9.52 -44.56
CA CYS A 881 -5.86 -10.28 -44.35
C CYS A 881 -5.56 -11.68 -43.83
N ARG A 882 -6.35 -12.13 -42.86
CA ARG A 882 -6.26 -13.48 -42.30
C ARG A 882 -7.54 -14.26 -42.59
N GLU A 883 -7.41 -15.38 -43.32
CA GLU A 883 -8.50 -16.25 -43.80
C GLU A 883 -9.74 -15.52 -44.39
N PRO A 884 -9.57 -14.51 -45.26
CA PRO A 884 -10.69 -13.71 -45.73
C PRO A 884 -11.60 -14.49 -46.68
N VAL A 885 -12.92 -14.34 -46.56
CA VAL A 885 -13.88 -14.94 -47.50
C VAL A 885 -14.65 -13.87 -48.27
N PRO A 886 -14.57 -13.82 -49.62
CA PRO A 886 -13.69 -14.60 -50.49
C PRO A 886 -12.21 -14.18 -50.37
N ASP A 887 -11.29 -15.06 -50.77
CA ASP A 887 -9.85 -14.88 -50.64
C ASP A 887 -9.29 -13.66 -51.42
N GLY A 888 -9.93 -13.31 -52.53
CA GLY A 888 -9.54 -12.20 -53.39
C GLY A 888 -10.31 -10.91 -53.10
N TYR A 889 -9.66 -9.76 -53.29
CA TYR A 889 -10.29 -8.44 -53.21
C TYR A 889 -9.88 -7.59 -54.42
N ALA A 890 -10.86 -7.05 -55.15
CA ALA A 890 -10.66 -6.13 -56.29
C ALA A 890 -9.62 -6.56 -57.36
N GLY A 891 -9.33 -7.87 -57.49
CA GLY A 891 -8.36 -8.40 -58.47
C GLY A 891 -6.88 -8.33 -58.04
N GLY A 892 -6.59 -8.00 -56.77
CA GLY A 892 -5.23 -7.90 -56.20
C GLY A 892 -5.01 -8.71 -54.91
N LYS A 893 -3.85 -8.52 -54.24
CA LYS A 893 -3.55 -9.09 -52.91
C LYS A 893 -4.52 -8.49 -51.88
N CYS A 894 -5.05 -9.30 -50.97
CA CYS A 894 -5.95 -8.82 -49.92
C CYS A 894 -5.19 -7.98 -48.88
N GLU A 895 -5.67 -6.76 -48.68
CA GLU A 895 -5.21 -5.81 -47.66
C GLU A 895 -6.30 -5.66 -46.59
N ALA A 896 -5.94 -5.85 -45.31
CA ALA A 896 -6.93 -5.98 -44.24
C ALA A 896 -7.69 -4.69 -43.95
N ASP A 897 -6.98 -3.58 -43.75
CA ASP A 897 -7.57 -2.31 -43.32
C ASP A 897 -8.46 -1.70 -44.42
N PRO A 898 -8.01 -1.54 -45.69
CA PRO A 898 -8.84 -0.95 -46.75
C PRO A 898 -10.12 -1.75 -46.98
N ARG A 899 -9.99 -3.08 -47.07
CA ARG A 899 -11.15 -3.95 -47.24
C ARG A 899 -12.11 -3.76 -46.07
N THR A 900 -11.61 -3.71 -44.82
CA THR A 900 -12.41 -3.60 -43.58
C THR A 900 -13.19 -2.31 -43.56
N LEU A 901 -12.52 -1.21 -43.87
CA LEU A 901 -13.12 0.10 -43.94
C LEU A 901 -14.12 0.20 -45.09
N ASP A 902 -13.91 -0.49 -46.22
CA ASP A 902 -14.90 -0.53 -47.31
C ASP A 902 -16.21 -1.21 -46.89
N PHE A 903 -16.12 -2.31 -46.13
CA PHE A 903 -17.30 -2.94 -45.54
C PHE A 903 -18.01 -2.02 -44.55
N VAL A 904 -17.27 -1.40 -43.62
CA VAL A 904 -17.84 -0.46 -42.66
C VAL A 904 -18.48 0.74 -43.38
N ASN A 905 -17.81 1.30 -44.37
CA ASN A 905 -18.28 2.44 -45.16
C ASN A 905 -19.60 2.10 -45.89
N LYS A 906 -19.67 0.93 -46.51
CA LYS A 906 -20.90 0.41 -47.11
C LYS A 906 -22.01 0.26 -46.07
N MET A 907 -21.72 -0.31 -44.90
CA MET A 907 -22.72 -0.50 -43.85
C MET A 907 -23.23 0.83 -43.31
N LEU A 908 -22.35 1.83 -43.11
CA LEU A 908 -22.76 3.18 -42.70
C LEU A 908 -23.71 3.82 -43.71
N ASP A 909 -23.48 3.63 -45.01
CA ASP A 909 -24.32 4.21 -46.08
C ASP A 909 -25.66 3.48 -46.26
N GLU A 910 -25.68 2.16 -46.08
CA GLU A 910 -26.89 1.34 -46.16
C GLU A 910 -27.76 1.47 -44.92
N GLU A 911 -27.17 1.40 -43.73
CA GLU A 911 -27.90 1.41 -42.47
C GLU A 911 -28.26 2.79 -41.98
N LYS A 912 -27.41 3.79 -42.27
CA LYS A 912 -27.57 5.17 -41.82
C LYS A 912 -27.85 5.25 -40.31
N PRO A 913 -26.93 4.77 -39.45
CA PRO A 913 -27.14 4.78 -38.01
C PRO A 913 -27.15 6.22 -37.47
N ASP A 914 -27.97 6.44 -36.44
CA ASP A 914 -28.00 7.70 -35.69
C ASP A 914 -26.84 7.77 -34.68
N PHE A 915 -26.28 6.62 -34.29
CA PHE A 915 -25.17 6.50 -33.35
C PHE A 915 -24.28 5.30 -33.65
N VAL A 916 -22.99 5.41 -33.35
CA VAL A 916 -22.04 4.30 -33.45
C VAL A 916 -21.38 3.99 -32.10
N VAL A 917 -21.33 2.71 -31.72
CA VAL A 917 -20.57 2.24 -30.56
C VAL A 917 -19.33 1.51 -31.05
N LEU A 918 -18.15 1.99 -30.68
CA LEU A 918 -16.87 1.34 -30.90
C LEU A 918 -16.55 0.43 -29.70
N SER A 919 -16.88 -0.85 -29.77
CA SER A 919 -16.92 -1.74 -28.61
C SER A 919 -15.62 -2.52 -28.37
N GLY A 920 -14.47 -1.87 -28.45
CA GLY A 920 -13.13 -2.45 -28.20
C GLY A 920 -12.45 -3.09 -29.41
N ASP A 921 -11.14 -3.28 -29.31
CA ASP A 921 -10.23 -3.85 -30.32
C ASP A 921 -10.30 -3.13 -31.67
N GLN A 922 -10.33 -1.80 -31.60
CA GLN A 922 -10.27 -0.96 -32.80
C GLN A 922 -8.86 -0.92 -33.36
N VAL A 923 -7.86 -1.06 -32.48
CA VAL A 923 -6.43 -1.04 -32.79
C VAL A 923 -5.86 -2.46 -32.71
N ASN A 924 -4.92 -2.80 -33.60
CA ASN A 924 -4.17 -4.05 -33.52
C ASN A 924 -2.86 -3.83 -32.78
N GLY A 925 -2.76 -4.30 -31.54
CA GLY A 925 -1.60 -4.06 -30.69
C GLY A 925 -0.23 -4.23 -31.36
N ASP A 926 -0.03 -5.38 -32.02
CA ASP A 926 1.27 -5.71 -32.64
C ASP A 926 1.59 -4.91 -33.92
N THR A 927 0.59 -4.48 -34.67
CA THR A 927 0.79 -3.84 -35.98
C THR A 927 0.44 -2.35 -36.01
N ALA A 928 0.03 -1.80 -34.87
CA ALA A 928 -0.30 -0.40 -34.69
C ALA A 928 0.46 0.29 -33.53
N PRO A 929 1.81 0.28 -33.53
CA PRO A 929 2.60 0.99 -32.50
C PRO A 929 2.21 2.47 -32.30
N ASP A 930 1.63 3.14 -33.30
CA ASP A 930 0.96 4.44 -33.18
C ASP A 930 -0.58 4.29 -33.19
N ALA A 931 -1.20 4.13 -32.02
CA ALA A 931 -2.66 3.98 -31.92
C ALA A 931 -3.47 5.08 -32.64
N PRO A 932 -3.11 6.39 -32.57
CA PRO A 932 -3.86 7.46 -33.25
C PRO A 932 -4.02 7.23 -34.76
N THR A 933 -2.95 6.83 -35.45
CA THR A 933 -2.98 6.52 -36.89
C THR A 933 -4.04 5.47 -37.22
N ALA A 934 -4.13 4.39 -36.42
CA ALA A 934 -5.11 3.33 -36.63
C ALA A 934 -6.54 3.79 -36.28
N MET A 935 -6.72 4.44 -35.13
CA MET A 935 -8.03 4.94 -34.67
C MET A 935 -8.65 5.94 -35.65
N PHE A 936 -7.83 6.84 -36.23
CA PHE A 936 -8.31 7.88 -37.15
C PHE A 936 -8.98 7.32 -38.39
N LYS A 937 -8.59 6.14 -38.85
CA LYS A 937 -9.20 5.48 -40.01
C LYS A 937 -10.70 5.27 -39.81
N ILE A 938 -11.12 4.68 -38.68
CA ILE A 938 -12.54 4.47 -38.39
C ILE A 938 -13.26 5.77 -37.99
N VAL A 939 -12.69 6.58 -37.09
CA VAL A 939 -13.39 7.78 -36.61
C VAL A 939 -13.58 8.82 -37.71
N SER A 940 -12.66 8.90 -38.68
CA SER A 940 -12.80 9.84 -39.81
C SER A 940 -14.04 9.55 -40.66
N LEU A 941 -14.44 8.28 -40.80
CA LEU A 941 -15.66 7.90 -41.51
C LEU A 941 -16.92 8.40 -40.80
N LEU A 942 -16.90 8.37 -39.46
CA LEU A 942 -18.00 8.84 -38.61
C LEU A 942 -18.08 10.38 -38.61
N ILE A 943 -16.94 11.03 -38.46
CA ILE A 943 -16.81 12.50 -38.45
C ILE A 943 -17.26 13.10 -39.78
N LYS A 944 -16.83 12.53 -40.92
CA LYS A 944 -17.26 12.97 -42.26
C LYS A 944 -18.79 12.91 -42.42
N ARG A 945 -19.42 11.92 -41.80
CA ARG A 945 -20.89 11.74 -41.80
C ARG A 945 -21.60 12.47 -40.67
N LYS A 946 -20.87 13.12 -39.76
CA LYS A 946 -21.39 13.79 -38.56
C LYS A 946 -22.19 12.85 -37.64
N ILE A 947 -21.81 11.57 -37.61
CA ILE A 947 -22.47 10.56 -36.78
C ILE A 947 -21.85 10.62 -35.38
N PRO A 948 -22.65 10.86 -34.32
CA PRO A 948 -22.18 10.75 -32.95
C PRO A 948 -21.72 9.32 -32.61
N TYR A 949 -20.67 9.20 -31.81
CA TYR A 949 -20.14 7.88 -31.41
C TYR A 949 -19.55 7.87 -30.01
N ALA A 950 -19.48 6.69 -29.41
CA ALA A 950 -18.79 6.46 -28.13
C ALA A 950 -18.00 5.15 -28.21
N GLY A 951 -16.91 5.04 -27.45
CA GLY A 951 -16.11 3.82 -27.45
C GLY A 951 -15.61 3.35 -26.09
N ILE A 952 -15.33 2.05 -26.04
CA ILE A 952 -14.71 1.31 -24.94
C ILE A 952 -13.52 0.52 -25.50
N PHE A 953 -12.67 0.03 -24.61
CA PHE A 953 -11.44 -0.66 -24.98
C PHE A 953 -11.60 -2.17 -24.90
N GLY A 954 -10.87 -2.84 -25.79
CA GLY A 954 -10.64 -4.27 -25.75
C GLY A 954 -9.22 -4.63 -25.35
N ASN A 955 -8.94 -5.92 -25.24
CA ASN A 955 -7.67 -6.44 -24.75
C ASN A 955 -6.48 -6.09 -25.67
N HIS A 956 -6.71 -5.84 -26.96
CA HIS A 956 -5.65 -5.52 -27.91
C HIS A 956 -5.38 -4.01 -28.07
N ASP A 957 -6.26 -3.13 -27.56
CA ASP A 957 -6.16 -1.70 -27.85
C ASP A 957 -4.89 -1.04 -27.26
N ASP A 958 -4.40 -1.49 -26.09
CA ASP A 958 -3.19 -0.95 -25.44
C ASP A 958 -1.99 -1.92 -25.40
N GLU A 959 -2.05 -3.01 -26.16
CA GLU A 959 -0.93 -3.95 -26.31
C GLU A 959 0.21 -3.32 -27.14
N LYS A 960 1.31 -2.90 -26.50
CA LYS A 960 2.49 -2.29 -27.17
C LYS A 960 2.20 -0.97 -27.92
N THR A 961 1.07 -0.32 -27.63
CA THR A 961 0.65 0.96 -28.23
C THR A 961 0.48 2.07 -27.16
N MET A 962 -0.27 3.13 -27.46
CA MET A 962 -0.66 4.19 -26.52
C MET A 962 -1.51 3.63 -25.36
N SER A 963 -1.35 4.10 -24.13
CA SER A 963 -2.19 3.65 -23.00
C SER A 963 -3.67 4.00 -23.17
N ARG A 964 -4.58 3.18 -22.64
CA ARG A 964 -6.05 3.40 -22.66
C ARG A 964 -6.45 4.80 -22.19
N ALA A 965 -5.80 5.33 -21.15
CA ALA A 965 -6.06 6.68 -20.63
C ALA A 965 -5.78 7.77 -21.68
N ARG A 966 -4.67 7.65 -22.42
CA ARG A 966 -4.32 8.61 -23.48
C ARG A 966 -5.19 8.42 -24.72
N GLN A 967 -5.54 7.19 -25.06
CA GLN A 967 -6.51 6.92 -26.13
C GLN A 967 -7.88 7.52 -25.80
N MET A 968 -8.36 7.39 -24.55
CA MET A 968 -9.64 7.97 -24.12
C MET A 968 -9.61 9.50 -24.19
N ALA A 969 -8.52 10.13 -23.73
CA ALA A 969 -8.35 11.59 -23.85
C ALA A 969 -8.38 12.05 -25.31
N LEU A 970 -7.71 11.31 -26.22
CA LEU A 970 -7.78 11.57 -27.65
C LEU A 970 -9.21 11.42 -28.18
N MET A 971 -9.88 10.31 -27.87
CA MET A 971 -11.27 10.06 -28.28
C MET A 971 -12.22 11.14 -27.80
N GLU A 972 -12.13 11.56 -26.53
CA GLU A 972 -12.95 12.64 -25.99
C GLU A 972 -12.70 13.98 -26.72
N SER A 973 -11.47 14.20 -27.19
CA SER A 973 -11.11 15.40 -27.95
C SER A 973 -11.56 15.38 -29.41
N LEU A 974 -12.04 14.27 -29.98
CA LEU A 974 -12.37 14.16 -31.40
C LEU A 974 -13.81 14.64 -31.71
N PRO A 975 -14.06 15.18 -32.92
CA PRO A 975 -15.40 15.63 -33.31
C PRO A 975 -16.43 14.50 -33.19
N PHE A 976 -17.65 14.85 -32.78
CA PHE A 976 -18.79 13.93 -32.63
C PHE A 976 -18.61 12.78 -31.61
N SER A 977 -17.48 12.69 -30.92
CA SER A 977 -17.28 11.71 -29.85
C SER A 977 -18.01 12.12 -28.58
N LEU A 978 -18.68 11.16 -27.96
CA LEU A 978 -19.28 11.21 -26.63
C LEU A 978 -18.54 10.29 -25.63
N SER A 979 -17.38 9.78 -26.03
CA SER A 979 -16.50 9.02 -25.14
C SER A 979 -15.98 9.93 -24.03
N ARG A 980 -15.86 9.39 -22.82
CA ARG A 980 -15.35 10.09 -21.65
C ARG A 980 -14.66 9.12 -20.71
N ALA A 981 -13.68 9.61 -19.95
CA ALA A 981 -13.11 8.83 -18.86
C ALA A 981 -14.15 8.60 -17.74
N GLY A 982 -14.11 7.42 -17.14
CA GLY A 982 -14.85 7.13 -15.90
C GLY A 982 -14.25 7.82 -14.68
N PRO A 983 -14.86 7.68 -13.48
CA PRO A 983 -14.32 8.24 -12.25
C PRO A 983 -12.95 7.63 -11.90
N ALA A 984 -12.03 8.45 -11.37
CA ALA A 984 -10.63 8.07 -11.16
C ALA A 984 -10.40 7.00 -10.08
N ASP A 985 -11.39 6.77 -9.22
CA ASP A 985 -11.42 5.80 -8.13
C ASP A 985 -12.09 4.46 -8.52
N ILE A 986 -12.56 4.36 -9.77
CA ILE A 986 -13.21 3.15 -10.31
C ILE A 986 -12.25 2.43 -11.25
N ASP A 987 -12.15 1.11 -11.10
CA ASP A 987 -11.29 0.26 -11.95
C ASP A 987 -11.69 0.35 -13.43
N GLY A 988 -10.70 0.50 -14.31
CA GLY A 988 -10.91 0.65 -15.76
C GLY A 988 -11.08 2.12 -16.19
N ILE A 989 -10.75 2.42 -17.45
CA ILE A 989 -10.77 3.79 -18.00
C ILE A 989 -12.15 4.15 -18.58
N GLY A 990 -12.82 3.17 -19.19
CA GLY A 990 -14.13 3.36 -19.83
C GLY A 990 -15.31 2.93 -18.94
N ASN A 991 -15.72 3.74 -17.97
CA ASN A 991 -16.91 3.50 -17.15
C ASN A 991 -17.81 4.73 -17.16
N TYR A 992 -18.73 4.81 -18.11
CA TYR A 992 -19.59 5.99 -18.29
C TYR A 992 -20.92 5.62 -18.96
N TYR A 993 -21.81 6.59 -19.11
CA TYR A 993 -23.06 6.42 -19.82
C TYR A 993 -23.30 7.56 -20.81
N VAL A 994 -24.17 7.35 -21.80
CA VAL A 994 -24.63 8.34 -22.77
C VAL A 994 -26.16 8.32 -22.79
N GLU A 995 -26.78 9.47 -22.64
CA GLU A 995 -28.24 9.63 -22.69
C GLU A 995 -28.67 10.10 -24.08
N ILE A 996 -29.65 9.41 -24.67
CA ILE A 996 -30.32 9.81 -25.90
C ILE A 996 -31.61 10.49 -25.48
N LEU A 997 -31.73 11.78 -25.79
CA LEU A 997 -32.84 12.59 -25.32
C LEU A 997 -34.10 12.35 -26.15
N ALA A 998 -35.25 12.59 -25.53
CA ALA A 998 -36.53 12.62 -26.21
C ALA A 998 -36.52 13.65 -27.35
N ARG A 999 -37.40 13.42 -28.35
CA ARG A 999 -37.60 14.33 -29.49
C ARG A 999 -37.81 15.79 -29.05
N SER A 1000 -38.63 16.00 -28.04
CA SER A 1000 -38.94 17.31 -27.46
C SER A 1000 -38.74 17.27 -25.95
N GLY A 1001 -38.01 18.25 -25.40
CA GLY A 1001 -37.68 18.31 -23.98
C GLY A 1001 -36.24 17.89 -23.67
N GLN A 1002 -35.92 17.78 -22.39
CA GLN A 1002 -34.58 17.44 -21.89
C GLN A 1002 -34.55 16.08 -21.17
N HIS A 1003 -35.64 15.31 -21.22
CA HIS A 1003 -35.70 13.99 -20.60
C HIS A 1003 -35.02 12.94 -21.48
N SER A 1004 -34.32 12.01 -20.83
CA SER A 1004 -33.65 10.89 -21.50
C SER A 1004 -34.68 9.82 -21.89
N ALA A 1005 -34.66 9.41 -23.16
CA ALA A 1005 -35.48 8.32 -23.67
C ALA A 1005 -34.76 6.97 -23.61
N VAL A 1006 -33.43 6.98 -23.75
CA VAL A 1006 -32.58 5.78 -23.70
C VAL A 1006 -31.28 6.11 -22.99
N THR A 1007 -30.82 5.26 -22.07
CA THR A 1007 -29.46 5.33 -21.50
C THR A 1007 -28.61 4.17 -22.03
N MET A 1008 -27.46 4.52 -22.58
CA MET A 1008 -26.42 3.57 -22.98
C MET A 1008 -25.32 3.55 -21.93
N TYR A 1009 -25.06 2.41 -21.31
CA TYR A 1009 -23.94 2.19 -20.40
C TYR A 1009 -22.74 1.61 -21.15
N LEU A 1010 -21.57 2.21 -20.98
CA LEU A 1010 -20.31 1.82 -21.60
C LEU A 1010 -19.36 1.38 -20.47
N MET A 1011 -19.04 0.09 -20.43
CA MET A 1011 -18.31 -0.51 -19.30
C MET A 1011 -16.98 -1.12 -19.75
N ASP A 1012 -15.92 -0.89 -18.97
CA ASP A 1012 -14.57 -1.38 -19.22
C ASP A 1012 -14.43 -2.79 -18.64
N THR A 1013 -14.22 -3.76 -19.52
CA THR A 1013 -14.04 -5.16 -19.13
C THR A 1013 -12.57 -5.56 -18.96
N HIS A 1014 -11.65 -4.59 -18.94
CA HIS A 1014 -10.21 -4.80 -18.80
C HIS A 1014 -9.59 -5.56 -19.98
N ALA A 1015 -8.51 -6.33 -19.73
CA ALA A 1015 -7.82 -7.16 -20.71
C ALA A 1015 -7.71 -8.60 -20.20
N TYR A 1016 -6.50 -9.07 -19.89
CA TYR A 1016 -6.23 -10.40 -19.34
C TYR A 1016 -6.16 -10.39 -17.81
N SER A 1017 -6.43 -11.54 -17.19
CA SER A 1017 -6.47 -11.67 -15.74
C SER A 1017 -5.11 -11.33 -15.11
N PRO A 1018 -5.05 -10.52 -14.05
CA PRO A 1018 -3.80 -10.28 -13.32
C PRO A 1018 -3.35 -11.52 -12.52
N ASP A 1019 -4.21 -12.55 -12.38
CA ASP A 1019 -3.94 -13.82 -11.70
C ASP A 1019 -4.23 -15.01 -12.65
N GLU A 1020 -3.53 -15.05 -13.80
CA GLU A 1020 -3.60 -16.11 -14.82
C GLU A 1020 -3.47 -17.54 -14.26
N ARG A 1021 -2.82 -17.70 -13.10
CA ARG A 1021 -2.66 -19.03 -12.47
C ARG A 1021 -3.95 -19.54 -11.85
N LYS A 1022 -4.80 -18.64 -11.35
CA LYS A 1022 -6.07 -18.98 -10.68
C LYS A 1022 -7.26 -18.81 -11.62
N TYR A 1023 -7.23 -17.78 -12.45
CA TYR A 1023 -8.28 -17.44 -13.40
C TYR A 1023 -7.64 -17.23 -14.78
N PRO A 1024 -7.34 -18.31 -15.51
CA PRO A 1024 -6.67 -18.20 -16.80
C PRO A 1024 -7.54 -17.48 -17.83
N GLY A 1025 -6.92 -16.63 -18.65
CA GLY A 1025 -7.59 -15.90 -19.73
C GLY A 1025 -8.05 -14.50 -19.34
N TYR A 1026 -9.29 -14.14 -19.69
CA TYR A 1026 -9.75 -12.76 -19.63
C TYR A 1026 -10.12 -12.30 -18.21
N ASP A 1027 -9.89 -11.01 -17.95
CA ASP A 1027 -10.28 -10.37 -16.70
C ASP A 1027 -11.77 -10.00 -16.68
N TRP A 1028 -12.31 -9.66 -15.51
CA TRP A 1028 -13.72 -9.39 -15.28
C TRP A 1028 -13.97 -8.00 -14.67
N LEU A 1029 -15.20 -7.50 -14.80
CA LEU A 1029 -15.62 -6.26 -14.12
C LEU A 1029 -15.48 -6.40 -12.60
N LYS A 1030 -14.79 -5.43 -11.98
CA LYS A 1030 -14.50 -5.40 -10.55
C LYS A 1030 -15.72 -4.96 -9.74
N GLN A 1031 -15.73 -5.31 -8.46
CA GLN A 1031 -16.86 -5.05 -7.59
C GLN A 1031 -17.18 -3.55 -7.45
N ASN A 1032 -16.18 -2.67 -7.42
CA ASN A 1032 -16.38 -1.22 -7.41
C ASN A 1032 -17.01 -0.69 -8.71
N GLN A 1033 -16.71 -1.27 -9.89
CA GLN A 1033 -17.38 -0.92 -11.15
C GLN A 1033 -18.86 -1.32 -11.11
N ILE A 1034 -19.16 -2.49 -10.56
CA ILE A 1034 -20.54 -2.99 -10.42
C ILE A 1034 -21.34 -2.11 -9.45
N GLU A 1035 -20.73 -1.73 -8.33
CA GLU A 1035 -21.34 -0.82 -7.34
C GLU A 1035 -21.52 0.59 -7.90
N TRP A 1036 -20.54 1.10 -8.63
CA TRP A 1036 -20.65 2.36 -9.36
C TRP A 1036 -21.81 2.32 -10.37
N PHE A 1037 -21.92 1.25 -11.16
CA PHE A 1037 -23.01 1.06 -12.10
C PHE A 1037 -24.37 1.06 -11.38
N ARG A 1038 -24.52 0.26 -10.32
CA ARG A 1038 -25.74 0.21 -9.50
C ARG A 1038 -26.14 1.58 -8.98
N LYS A 1039 -25.18 2.31 -8.38
CA LYS A 1039 -25.40 3.64 -7.83
C LYS A 1039 -25.78 4.64 -8.92
N THR A 1040 -25.10 4.60 -10.06
CA THR A 1040 -25.34 5.49 -11.19
C THR A 1040 -26.72 5.25 -11.78
N ALA A 1041 -27.07 4.00 -12.11
CA ALA A 1041 -28.39 3.64 -12.61
C ALA A 1041 -29.50 4.02 -11.62
N ALA A 1042 -29.34 3.68 -10.34
CA ALA A 1042 -30.29 4.07 -9.30
C ALA A 1042 -30.47 5.59 -9.18
N SER A 1043 -29.40 6.37 -9.33
CA SER A 1043 -29.48 7.83 -9.26
C SER A 1043 -30.24 8.47 -10.43
N LEU A 1044 -30.26 7.80 -11.59
CA LEU A 1044 -30.94 8.30 -12.79
C LEU A 1044 -32.43 7.94 -12.85
N LYS A 1045 -32.87 6.90 -12.13
CA LYS A 1045 -34.27 6.42 -12.16
C LYS A 1045 -35.32 7.51 -11.98
N LYS A 1046 -35.06 8.49 -11.10
CA LYS A 1046 -35.97 9.61 -10.90
C LYS A 1046 -36.10 10.47 -12.16
N ALA A 1047 -34.98 10.88 -12.76
CA ALA A 1047 -34.98 11.68 -13.98
C ALA A 1047 -35.60 10.92 -15.16
N HIS A 1048 -35.37 9.61 -15.23
CA HIS A 1048 -35.97 8.72 -16.25
C HIS A 1048 -37.49 8.59 -16.09
N SER A 1049 -38.01 8.58 -14.86
CA SER A 1049 -39.46 8.52 -14.60
C SER A 1049 -40.23 9.77 -15.05
N GLU A 1050 -39.54 10.87 -15.30
CA GLU A 1050 -40.13 12.11 -15.83
C GLU A 1050 -40.32 12.07 -17.35
N TYR A 1051 -39.74 11.08 -18.04
CA TYR A 1051 -40.03 10.84 -19.45
C TYR A 1051 -41.45 10.25 -19.58
N SER A 1052 -42.25 10.82 -20.48
CA SER A 1052 -43.67 10.46 -20.63
C SER A 1052 -43.92 9.11 -21.29
N HIS A 1053 -42.87 8.46 -21.81
CA HIS A 1053 -42.92 7.12 -22.40
C HIS A 1053 -41.97 6.20 -21.62
N THR A 1054 -41.92 4.92 -21.99
CA THR A 1054 -41.03 3.94 -21.33
C THR A 1054 -39.56 4.26 -21.64
N HIS A 1055 -38.78 4.56 -20.60
CA HIS A 1055 -37.33 4.67 -20.69
C HIS A 1055 -36.69 3.29 -20.92
N MET A 1056 -35.63 3.21 -21.74
CA MET A 1056 -34.95 1.95 -22.05
C MET A 1056 -33.45 2.03 -21.76
N ASP A 1057 -32.92 1.05 -21.03
CA ASP A 1057 -31.50 0.96 -20.71
C ASP A 1057 -30.81 -0.17 -21.50
N ILE A 1058 -29.64 0.13 -22.08
CA ILE A 1058 -28.80 -0.81 -22.83
C ILE A 1058 -27.35 -0.70 -22.36
N ALA A 1059 -26.61 -1.81 -22.33
CA ALA A 1059 -25.19 -1.82 -21.99
C ALA A 1059 -24.31 -2.34 -23.14
N PHE A 1060 -23.09 -1.82 -23.25
CA PHE A 1060 -22.06 -2.29 -24.16
C PHE A 1060 -20.78 -2.60 -23.39
N ILE A 1061 -20.22 -3.78 -23.68
CA ILE A 1061 -18.98 -4.31 -23.13
C ILE A 1061 -18.10 -4.85 -24.27
N HIS A 1062 -16.81 -5.03 -24.01
CA HIS A 1062 -15.96 -5.71 -24.98
C HIS A 1062 -15.94 -7.22 -24.72
N ILE A 1063 -15.30 -7.66 -23.64
CA ILE A 1063 -15.20 -9.08 -23.25
C ILE A 1063 -16.59 -9.57 -22.77
N PRO A 1064 -17.10 -10.73 -23.24
CA PRO A 1064 -18.41 -11.24 -22.87
C PRO A 1064 -18.47 -11.65 -21.39
N LEU A 1065 -19.67 -11.61 -20.81
CA LEU A 1065 -19.92 -12.12 -19.47
C LEU A 1065 -19.88 -13.66 -19.48
N THR A 1066 -19.57 -14.28 -18.33
CA THR A 1066 -19.50 -15.75 -18.19
C THR A 1066 -20.79 -16.44 -18.65
N GLU A 1067 -21.95 -15.79 -18.51
CA GLU A 1067 -23.26 -16.33 -18.90
C GLU A 1067 -23.41 -16.55 -20.43
N TYR A 1068 -22.64 -15.85 -21.27
CA TYR A 1068 -22.65 -16.07 -22.72
C TYR A 1068 -22.22 -17.50 -23.09
N ALA A 1069 -21.42 -18.16 -22.24
CA ALA A 1069 -20.98 -19.53 -22.45
C ALA A 1069 -22.04 -20.59 -22.07
N SER A 1070 -23.27 -20.20 -21.71
CA SER A 1070 -24.30 -21.13 -21.25
C SER A 1070 -25.01 -21.84 -22.42
N PRO A 1071 -24.88 -23.18 -22.56
CA PRO A 1071 -25.50 -23.89 -23.67
C PRO A 1071 -27.03 -23.96 -23.56
N GLU A 1072 -27.56 -23.86 -22.34
CA GLU A 1072 -28.97 -24.12 -21.99
C GLU A 1072 -29.90 -22.93 -22.25
N LEU A 1073 -29.34 -21.72 -22.43
CA LEU A 1073 -30.15 -20.52 -22.65
C LEU A 1073 -30.74 -20.49 -24.07
N PRO A 1074 -32.02 -20.07 -24.23
CA PRO A 1074 -32.60 -19.82 -25.53
C PRO A 1074 -31.74 -18.83 -26.32
N ARG A 1075 -31.48 -19.15 -27.59
CA ARG A 1075 -30.65 -18.31 -28.46
C ARG A 1075 -31.29 -18.13 -29.82
N VAL A 1076 -31.05 -16.98 -30.43
CA VAL A 1076 -31.40 -16.68 -31.82
C VAL A 1076 -30.10 -16.40 -32.57
N GLY A 1077 -29.78 -17.22 -33.57
CA GLY A 1077 -28.53 -17.19 -34.33
C GLY A 1077 -27.67 -18.44 -34.12
N GLU A 1078 -26.43 -18.40 -34.60
CA GLU A 1078 -25.52 -19.55 -34.62
C GLU A 1078 -24.30 -19.33 -33.71
N TRP A 1079 -24.01 -20.32 -32.88
CA TRP A 1079 -22.78 -20.40 -32.07
C TRP A 1079 -21.67 -20.99 -32.96
N LYS A 1080 -20.63 -20.20 -33.26
CA LYS A 1080 -19.63 -20.54 -34.28
C LYS A 1080 -18.21 -20.67 -33.75
N GLU A 1081 -17.91 -20.11 -32.57
CA GLU A 1081 -16.61 -20.26 -31.93
C GLU A 1081 -16.76 -20.45 -30.41
N GLY A 1082 -15.69 -20.88 -29.74
CA GLY A 1082 -15.69 -20.94 -28.27
C GLY A 1082 -15.93 -19.57 -27.66
N VAL A 1083 -16.71 -19.49 -26.59
CA VAL A 1083 -16.97 -18.22 -25.90
C VAL A 1083 -15.76 -17.84 -25.05
N THR A 1084 -15.13 -16.71 -25.36
CA THR A 1084 -13.94 -16.21 -24.64
C THR A 1084 -14.30 -15.35 -23.43
N ALA A 1085 -15.16 -15.87 -22.56
CA ALA A 1085 -15.56 -15.17 -21.34
C ALA A 1085 -14.57 -15.45 -20.17
N PRO A 1086 -14.51 -14.56 -19.17
CA PRO A 1086 -13.76 -14.80 -17.94
C PRO A 1086 -14.26 -16.04 -17.21
N VAL A 1087 -13.33 -16.80 -16.64
CA VAL A 1087 -13.65 -17.98 -15.81
C VAL A 1087 -14.35 -17.56 -14.52
N TYR A 1088 -14.05 -16.36 -14.02
CA TYR A 1088 -14.68 -15.82 -12.82
C TYR A 1088 -15.97 -15.06 -13.19
N ASN A 1089 -17.10 -15.50 -12.60
CA ASN A 1089 -18.35 -14.78 -12.71
C ASN A 1089 -18.37 -13.61 -11.70
N SER A 1090 -18.40 -12.37 -12.21
CA SER A 1090 -18.42 -11.17 -11.39
C SER A 1090 -19.78 -10.82 -10.78
N GLY A 1091 -20.86 -11.47 -11.23
CA GLY A 1091 -22.23 -11.11 -10.87
C GLY A 1091 -22.76 -9.86 -11.58
N PHE A 1092 -22.06 -9.35 -12.61
CA PHE A 1092 -22.49 -8.14 -13.31
C PHE A 1092 -23.80 -8.33 -14.09
N ARG A 1093 -24.04 -9.54 -14.63
CA ARG A 1093 -25.33 -9.90 -15.25
C ARG A 1093 -26.50 -9.64 -14.30
N ASP A 1094 -26.35 -9.99 -13.03
CA ASP A 1094 -27.41 -9.79 -12.03
C ASP A 1094 -27.61 -8.30 -11.73
N ALA A 1095 -26.53 -7.52 -11.69
CA ALA A 1095 -26.64 -6.07 -11.54
C ALA A 1095 -27.39 -5.43 -12.72
N LEU A 1096 -27.15 -5.86 -13.96
CA LEU A 1096 -27.87 -5.38 -15.14
C LEU A 1096 -29.38 -5.66 -15.03
N VAL A 1097 -29.75 -6.89 -14.66
CA VAL A 1097 -31.16 -7.28 -14.47
C VAL A 1097 -31.80 -6.51 -13.31
N GLU A 1098 -31.10 -6.36 -12.18
CA GLU A 1098 -31.56 -5.62 -11.01
C GLU A 1098 -31.86 -4.16 -11.33
N GLN A 1099 -31.08 -3.54 -12.21
CA GLN A 1099 -31.26 -2.16 -12.63
C GLN A 1099 -32.22 -1.98 -13.80
N GLY A 1100 -32.77 -3.07 -14.37
CA GLY A 1100 -33.74 -2.99 -15.46
C GLY A 1100 -33.13 -2.81 -16.85
N VAL A 1101 -31.85 -3.14 -17.02
CA VAL A 1101 -31.20 -3.11 -18.34
C VAL A 1101 -31.81 -4.19 -19.22
N LEU A 1102 -32.25 -3.80 -20.41
CA LEU A 1102 -32.98 -4.69 -21.32
C LEU A 1102 -32.04 -5.60 -22.12
N MET A 1103 -30.84 -5.10 -22.41
CA MET A 1103 -29.87 -5.79 -23.24
C MET A 1103 -28.43 -5.36 -22.92
N VAL A 1104 -27.50 -6.32 -23.02
CA VAL A 1104 -26.06 -6.09 -23.07
C VAL A 1104 -25.50 -6.68 -24.36
N SER A 1105 -24.57 -5.96 -25.00
CA SER A 1105 -23.89 -6.45 -26.20
C SER A 1105 -22.37 -6.46 -26.04
N ALA A 1106 -21.75 -7.60 -26.37
CA ALA A 1106 -20.31 -7.82 -26.29
C ALA A 1106 -19.64 -7.60 -27.66
N GLY A 1107 -18.51 -6.88 -27.64
CA GLY A 1107 -17.71 -6.59 -28.83
C GLY A 1107 -16.77 -7.71 -29.26
N HIS A 1108 -16.30 -8.51 -28.29
CA HIS A 1108 -15.36 -9.62 -28.45
C HIS A 1108 -16.08 -10.90 -28.93
N ASP A 1109 -15.32 -11.88 -29.45
CA ASP A 1109 -15.75 -13.08 -30.19
C ASP A 1109 -16.18 -12.73 -31.64
N HIS A 1110 -15.42 -13.30 -32.58
CA HIS A 1110 -15.35 -12.83 -33.96
C HIS A 1110 -16.45 -13.43 -34.84
N CYS A 1111 -16.75 -14.71 -34.65
CA CYS A 1111 -17.68 -15.51 -35.44
C CYS A 1111 -19.03 -15.76 -34.76
N ASN A 1112 -19.14 -15.60 -33.45
CA ASN A 1112 -20.40 -15.82 -32.74
C ASN A 1112 -21.50 -14.86 -33.22
N ASP A 1113 -22.62 -15.41 -33.72
CA ASP A 1113 -23.68 -14.68 -34.42
C ASP A 1113 -25.00 -14.54 -33.68
N TYR A 1114 -25.05 -15.02 -32.45
CA TYR A 1114 -26.28 -15.19 -31.71
C TYR A 1114 -26.53 -14.09 -30.67
N CYS A 1115 -27.79 -13.97 -30.28
CA CYS A 1115 -28.23 -13.34 -29.04
C CYS A 1115 -28.81 -14.41 -28.13
N LEU A 1116 -28.37 -14.45 -26.86
CA LEU A 1116 -28.97 -15.28 -25.82
C LEU A 1116 -30.03 -14.50 -25.07
N LEU A 1117 -31.10 -15.19 -24.68
CA LEU A 1117 -32.05 -14.69 -23.71
C LEU A 1117 -31.74 -15.27 -22.34
N SER A 1118 -31.26 -14.43 -21.43
CA SER A 1118 -31.15 -14.77 -20.02
C SER A 1118 -32.55 -14.77 -19.38
N LEU A 1119 -32.80 -15.74 -18.48
CA LEU A 1119 -34.08 -15.96 -17.84
C LEU A 1119 -34.02 -15.64 -16.34
N GLN A 1120 -35.15 -15.29 -15.72
CA GLN A 1120 -35.25 -15.07 -14.27
C GLN A 1120 -35.00 -16.41 -13.53
N ASN A 1121 -34.22 -16.38 -12.44
CA ASN A 1121 -33.88 -17.53 -11.58
C ASN A 1121 -32.97 -18.62 -12.18
N VAL A 1122 -32.17 -18.35 -13.22
CA VAL A 1122 -31.07 -19.24 -13.60
C VAL A 1122 -29.92 -19.08 -12.59
N THR A 1123 -30.00 -19.79 -11.47
CA THR A 1123 -28.96 -19.81 -10.43
C THR A 1123 -27.82 -20.76 -10.80
N ARG A 1124 -26.58 -20.23 -10.73
CA ARG A 1124 -25.30 -20.92 -10.43
C ARG A 1124 -25.10 -22.31 -11.06
N HIS A 1125 -24.29 -22.38 -12.12
CA HIS A 1125 -23.63 -23.63 -12.51
C HIS A 1125 -22.44 -23.93 -11.59
N ASP A 1126 -22.73 -24.35 -10.35
CA ASP A 1126 -21.76 -24.98 -9.44
C ASP A 1126 -22.42 -26.12 -8.66
N ALA A 1127 -23.15 -27.01 -9.35
CA ALA A 1127 -23.50 -28.32 -8.82
C ALA A 1127 -24.00 -29.24 -9.96
N LYS A 1128 -23.41 -30.42 -10.12
CA LYS A 1128 -24.05 -31.51 -10.86
C LYS A 1128 -25.32 -31.93 -10.10
N PRO A 1129 -26.51 -31.97 -10.73
CA PRO A 1129 -27.71 -32.43 -10.06
C PRO A 1129 -27.72 -33.96 -9.89
N HIS A 1130 -28.25 -34.41 -8.76
CA HIS A 1130 -28.53 -35.81 -8.45
C HIS A 1130 -29.69 -36.31 -9.36
N PRO A 1131 -29.70 -37.57 -9.83
CA PRO A 1131 -30.58 -37.99 -10.95
C PRO A 1131 -32.10 -38.02 -10.69
N ASP A 1132 -32.58 -37.82 -9.46
CA ASP A 1132 -33.96 -38.18 -9.11
C ASP A 1132 -34.85 -37.03 -8.59
N GLN A 1133 -34.51 -35.77 -8.88
CA GLN A 1133 -35.41 -34.64 -8.58
C GLN A 1133 -35.42 -33.62 -9.72
N GLN A 1134 -36.33 -33.79 -10.67
CA GLN A 1134 -36.75 -32.70 -11.55
C GLN A 1134 -38.00 -32.01 -10.95
N PRO A 1135 -37.90 -30.75 -10.51
CA PRO A 1135 -39.08 -29.94 -10.26
C PRO A 1135 -39.80 -29.66 -11.59
N PRO A 1136 -41.12 -29.44 -11.58
CA PRO A 1136 -41.88 -29.15 -12.80
C PRO A 1136 -41.41 -27.84 -13.44
N PRO A 1137 -41.51 -27.70 -14.78
CA PRO A 1137 -41.02 -26.54 -15.50
C PRO A 1137 -41.82 -25.29 -15.11
N GLN A 1138 -41.22 -24.42 -14.29
CA GLN A 1138 -41.72 -23.06 -14.13
C GLN A 1138 -41.49 -22.32 -15.45
N ILE A 1139 -42.51 -21.61 -15.92
CA ILE A 1139 -42.41 -20.68 -17.05
C ILE A 1139 -41.40 -19.61 -16.65
N GLN A 1140 -40.15 -19.73 -17.11
CA GLN A 1140 -39.09 -18.79 -16.74
C GLN A 1140 -39.29 -17.48 -17.50
N LYS A 1141 -39.42 -16.37 -16.78
CA LYS A 1141 -39.63 -15.05 -17.39
C LYS A 1141 -38.34 -14.54 -18.06
N PRO A 1142 -38.41 -13.92 -19.25
CA PRO A 1142 -37.30 -13.18 -19.86
C PRO A 1142 -36.68 -12.16 -18.89
N ALA A 1143 -35.35 -12.07 -18.82
CA ALA A 1143 -34.63 -11.16 -17.92
C ALA A 1143 -33.70 -10.17 -18.64
N LEU A 1144 -32.84 -10.65 -19.55
CA LEU A 1144 -31.83 -9.82 -20.21
C LEU A 1144 -31.44 -10.44 -21.55
N TRP A 1145 -31.42 -9.64 -22.63
CA TRP A 1145 -30.82 -10.07 -23.90
C TRP A 1145 -29.31 -9.85 -23.89
N MET A 1146 -28.56 -10.85 -24.34
CA MET A 1146 -27.08 -10.84 -24.38
C MET A 1146 -26.63 -11.14 -25.81
N CYS A 1147 -26.10 -10.15 -26.52
CA CYS A 1147 -25.83 -10.24 -27.96
C CYS A 1147 -24.34 -10.11 -28.28
N TYR A 1148 -23.87 -10.83 -29.30
CA TYR A 1148 -22.54 -10.60 -29.88
C TYR A 1148 -22.59 -9.59 -31.03
N ALA A 1149 -21.66 -8.64 -31.05
CA ALA A 1149 -21.44 -7.76 -32.19
C ALA A 1149 -20.94 -8.55 -33.42
N GLY A 1150 -19.95 -9.42 -33.18
CA GLY A 1150 -19.17 -10.12 -34.20
C GLY A 1150 -18.01 -9.27 -34.72
N GLY A 1151 -17.04 -9.96 -35.30
CA GLY A 1151 -15.79 -9.37 -35.76
C GLY A 1151 -15.94 -8.62 -37.08
N VAL A 1152 -15.49 -7.36 -37.08
CA VAL A 1152 -15.64 -6.45 -38.22
C VAL A 1152 -14.40 -6.43 -39.10
N GLY A 1153 -13.21 -6.70 -38.56
CA GLY A 1153 -11.94 -6.56 -39.29
C GLY A 1153 -11.23 -7.86 -39.62
N PHE A 1154 -10.29 -7.78 -40.57
CA PHE A 1154 -9.42 -8.88 -41.01
C PHE A 1154 -8.00 -8.83 -40.42
N GLY A 1155 -7.67 -7.79 -39.65
CA GLY A 1155 -6.29 -7.54 -39.18
C GLY A 1155 -5.85 -8.41 -38.00
N GLY A 1156 -6.79 -8.83 -37.16
CA GLY A 1156 -6.64 -9.95 -36.23
C GLY A 1156 -7.31 -11.19 -36.80
N TYR A 1157 -7.11 -12.35 -36.15
CA TYR A 1157 -7.90 -13.59 -36.36
C TYR A 1157 -7.45 -14.54 -37.48
N ALA A 1158 -7.05 -15.77 -37.13
CA ALA A 1158 -6.81 -16.88 -38.07
C ALA A 1158 -7.27 -18.19 -37.41
N GLY A 1159 -7.63 -19.22 -38.20
CA GLY A 1159 -7.97 -20.56 -37.72
C GLY A 1159 -9.47 -20.89 -37.63
N TYR A 1160 -10.35 -20.11 -38.27
CA TYR A 1160 -11.81 -20.32 -38.24
C TYR A 1160 -12.37 -21.00 -39.51
N GLY A 1161 -11.51 -21.33 -40.49
CA GLY A 1161 -11.93 -22.07 -41.68
C GLY A 1161 -12.69 -21.20 -42.69
N GLY A 1162 -12.28 -19.94 -42.81
CA GLY A 1162 -12.90 -18.93 -43.67
C GLY A 1162 -13.76 -17.94 -42.88
N TYR A 1163 -13.28 -16.71 -42.76
CA TYR A 1163 -13.88 -15.67 -41.95
C TYR A 1163 -14.63 -14.63 -42.82
N VAL A 1164 -15.90 -14.43 -42.49
CA VAL A 1164 -16.79 -13.43 -43.11
C VAL A 1164 -17.03 -12.32 -42.11
N ARG A 1165 -16.65 -11.08 -42.43
CA ARG A 1165 -16.85 -9.94 -41.53
C ARG A 1165 -18.31 -9.65 -41.31
N ARG A 1166 -18.59 -9.13 -40.12
CA ARG A 1166 -19.94 -8.98 -39.62
C ARG A 1166 -20.02 -7.86 -38.58
N LEU A 1167 -21.16 -7.18 -38.52
CA LEU A 1167 -21.46 -6.19 -37.49
C LEU A 1167 -22.93 -6.22 -37.09
N ARG A 1168 -23.25 -5.64 -35.94
CA ARG A 1168 -24.61 -5.64 -35.40
C ARG A 1168 -25.23 -4.24 -35.39
N VAL A 1169 -26.52 -4.19 -35.73
CA VAL A 1169 -27.35 -2.98 -35.70
C VAL A 1169 -28.49 -3.18 -34.72
N PHE A 1170 -28.84 -2.12 -34.01
CA PHE A 1170 -29.97 -2.02 -33.10
C PHE A 1170 -30.86 -0.86 -33.55
N GLU A 1171 -32.16 -1.11 -33.69
CA GLU A 1171 -33.16 -0.08 -33.91
C GLU A 1171 -34.09 -0.05 -32.70
N ILE A 1172 -34.10 1.09 -32.03
CA ILE A 1172 -34.93 1.36 -30.86
C ILE A 1172 -36.17 2.12 -31.34
N ASP A 1173 -37.36 1.61 -31.05
CA ASP A 1173 -38.63 2.30 -31.30
C ASP A 1173 -39.27 2.71 -29.98
N THR A 1174 -39.18 4.00 -29.67
CA THR A 1174 -39.69 4.58 -28.41
C THR A 1174 -41.21 4.70 -28.38
N ASN A 1175 -41.90 4.60 -29.52
CA ASN A 1175 -43.36 4.67 -29.54
C ASN A 1175 -44.00 3.41 -28.96
N VAL A 1176 -43.33 2.26 -29.15
CA VAL A 1176 -43.80 0.94 -28.71
C VAL A 1176 -42.86 0.28 -27.70
N ALA A 1177 -41.84 1.02 -27.24
CA ALA A 1177 -40.82 0.56 -26.30
C ALA A 1177 -40.17 -0.78 -26.71
N SER A 1178 -39.70 -0.87 -27.96
CA SER A 1178 -39.09 -2.10 -28.50
C SER A 1178 -37.68 -1.87 -29.05
N ILE A 1179 -36.86 -2.92 -28.98
CA ILE A 1179 -35.52 -2.96 -29.56
C ILE A 1179 -35.47 -4.11 -30.55
N THR A 1180 -35.19 -3.80 -31.82
CA THR A 1180 -34.97 -4.80 -32.88
C THR A 1180 -33.49 -4.83 -33.24
N THR A 1181 -32.90 -6.01 -33.38
CA THR A 1181 -31.48 -6.15 -33.77
C THR A 1181 -31.27 -7.17 -34.87
N TRP A 1182 -30.32 -6.88 -35.75
CA TRP A 1182 -29.89 -7.78 -36.83
C TRP A 1182 -28.38 -7.65 -37.05
N LYS A 1183 -27.80 -8.66 -37.68
CA LYS A 1183 -26.41 -8.61 -38.16
C LYS A 1183 -26.34 -8.35 -39.66
N ARG A 1184 -25.32 -7.62 -40.07
CA ARG A 1184 -24.89 -7.54 -41.47
C ARG A 1184 -23.63 -8.36 -41.64
N VAL A 1185 -23.57 -9.09 -42.74
CA VAL A 1185 -22.42 -9.91 -43.14
C VAL A 1185 -21.93 -9.42 -44.51
N GLU A 1186 -20.62 -9.46 -44.74
CA GLU A 1186 -20.02 -9.03 -46.01
C GLU A 1186 -20.52 -9.89 -47.19
N HIS A 1187 -20.64 -11.20 -46.98
CA HIS A 1187 -21.00 -12.18 -48.01
C HIS A 1187 -21.86 -13.33 -47.44
N GLY A 1188 -22.70 -13.94 -48.29
CA GLY A 1188 -23.64 -15.01 -47.92
C GLY A 1188 -25.08 -14.51 -47.73
N ASN A 1189 -26.08 -15.37 -47.99
CA ASN A 1189 -27.46 -15.01 -47.69
C ASN A 1189 -27.68 -15.01 -46.17
N PRO A 1190 -28.36 -14.00 -45.60
CA PRO A 1190 -28.74 -14.03 -44.20
C PRO A 1190 -29.62 -15.26 -43.93
N PRO A 1191 -29.49 -15.94 -42.78
CA PRO A 1191 -30.43 -16.98 -42.40
C PRO A 1191 -31.85 -16.41 -42.40
N ALA A 1192 -32.82 -17.17 -42.91
CA ALA A 1192 -34.21 -16.75 -42.99
C ALA A 1192 -34.72 -16.33 -41.60
N PRO A 1193 -35.49 -15.23 -41.48
CA PRO A 1193 -36.03 -14.81 -40.20
C PRO A 1193 -36.90 -15.93 -39.62
N PRO A 1194 -36.76 -16.28 -38.33
CA PRO A 1194 -37.69 -17.19 -37.68
C PRO A 1194 -39.10 -16.56 -37.68
N PRO A 1195 -40.17 -17.38 -37.73
CA PRO A 1195 -41.55 -16.87 -37.68
C PRO A 1195 -41.76 -16.06 -36.38
N PRO A 1196 -42.57 -14.98 -36.42
CA PRO A 1196 -42.82 -14.17 -35.24
C PRO A 1196 -43.43 -15.04 -34.13
N PRO A 1197 -42.98 -14.93 -32.87
CA PRO A 1197 -43.62 -15.61 -31.77
C PRO A 1197 -45.06 -15.10 -31.61
N PRO A 1198 -46.01 -15.95 -31.17
CA PRO A 1198 -47.38 -15.52 -30.95
C PRO A 1198 -47.40 -14.38 -29.93
N VAL A 1199 -48.00 -13.26 -30.31
CA VAL A 1199 -48.29 -12.13 -29.42
C VAL A 1199 -49.23 -12.66 -28.33
N GLN A 1200 -48.70 -12.81 -27.11
CA GLN A 1200 -49.55 -12.81 -25.92
C GLN A 1200 -49.51 -11.39 -25.36
N ASP A 1201 -50.63 -10.69 -25.50
CA ASP A 1201 -50.94 -9.51 -24.70
C ASP A 1201 -50.72 -9.85 -23.23
N VAL A 1202 -49.75 -9.20 -22.61
CA VAL A 1202 -49.64 -9.14 -21.16
C VAL A 1202 -49.79 -7.67 -20.78
N HIS A 1203 -51.03 -7.27 -20.56
CA HIS A 1203 -51.33 -6.20 -19.63
C HIS A 1203 -50.99 -6.70 -18.22
N GLU A 1204 -49.91 -6.17 -17.64
CA GLU A 1204 -49.81 -5.67 -16.25
C GLU A 1204 -48.43 -5.06 -15.99
#